data_AF-A0AAN6LQS1-F1
#
_entry.id   AF-A0AAN6LQS1-F1
#
_cell.length_a   1.000
_cell.length_b   1.000
_cell.length_c   1.000
_cell.angle_alpha   90.00
_cell.angle_beta   90.00
_cell.angle_gamma   90.00
#
_symmetry.space_group_name_H-M   'P 1'
#
loop_
_entity.id
_entity.type
_entity.pdbx_description
1 polymer ?
#
loop_
_entity_poly.entity_id
_entity_poly.type
_entity_poly.pdbx_seq_one_letter_code
_entity_poly.pdbx_strand_id
1 'polypeptide(L)'
;MAGKEATAYILDLGESMGEKRHGRDVSDLEWAMEYVWDKITTTVATGRKTALMSVIGVRTDDSDLAGVMPVDEGYENITVFSPMKQWLLPDIRLLQNKVKPSKTSSGDVQQIDAATTGTTGKPLKYDRRIIIVTDGRGSLDTGDLDAITSKLKDYDPPVEVVLLGVDFDDPDSGYKEEDKDEIKQENESVLKEFVEACGGNFGTLSEAIEQLAIPRIKETRPTPSYRGTLTLGDSANYEATITIDVERYPCTMVAKPPTASSFVVRTDLGGIGETQSTNTMIADEDVPMDGQLSAVRNQRVYQVDNPDEPGEKMNVEPDDLERGFEYGRTAVHISESDANVVKLENDPSMQIVGFIQAEKFERYLPMSRTNFLVPQKTNAQAQLALSSFIHALYEAECYAIARLVVKQDKAPLMIVMVPHITPTYEALVEAEMPFEEDMRRYKFPPLDKKLTVSGKTITEHKDLPNAELTQAMSDYVDAMDLSEYDRDEEGEPVEYAKIEDSYSPLLHRVNQIIRWRATHSDPTLPLPDPPQILTRFSAPPADLLQQTEKQLAALSRAADVKKVPPKTKGRGKRDRADRDKPLSGLDIDALLGNPKRVKIDPSNLVPSFKQALAATDDLEAIQEAADAMASQIRTLVRSSVGDSAYGRALEALRVMRDELTELEEPEIWNNFVRELKSELLDGKLGGDRREMWWRVRGSKYGLIDRKRCFASDVMEEEAVQFFK
;
A
#
# COMPACT_ATOMS: atom_id res chain seq x y z
N MET A 1 -21.32 -19.85 3.86
CA MET A 1 -22.49 -19.23 3.20
C MET A 1 -22.71 -17.89 3.88
N ALA A 2 -22.80 -16.80 3.09
CA ALA A 2 -23.11 -15.48 3.62
C ALA A 2 -24.56 -15.44 4.15
N GLY A 3 -24.81 -14.63 5.19
CA GLY A 3 -26.15 -14.40 5.73
C GLY A 3 -27.09 -13.84 4.67
N LYS A 4 -28.38 -14.12 4.82
CA LYS A 4 -29.46 -13.50 4.03
C LYS A 4 -29.95 -12.31 4.83
N GLU A 5 -29.89 -11.12 4.26
CA GLU A 5 -30.21 -9.86 4.95
C GLU A 5 -31.31 -9.12 4.19
N ALA A 6 -32.25 -8.53 4.92
CA ALA A 6 -33.32 -7.71 4.36
C ALA A 6 -33.45 -6.41 5.16
N THR A 7 -33.19 -5.28 4.51
CA THR A 7 -33.17 -3.96 5.16
C THR A 7 -34.24 -3.04 4.55
N ALA A 8 -35.15 -2.52 5.37
CA ALA A 8 -36.11 -1.49 4.97
C ALA A 8 -35.67 -0.13 5.51
N TYR A 9 -35.56 0.87 4.63
CA TYR A 9 -35.32 2.26 5.00
C TYR A 9 -36.65 3.01 4.95
N ILE A 10 -37.04 3.60 6.08
CA ILE A 10 -38.22 4.45 6.21
C ILE A 10 -37.72 5.88 6.38
N LEU A 11 -38.02 6.73 5.40
CA LEU A 11 -37.54 8.10 5.32
C LEU A 11 -38.70 9.06 5.53
N ASP A 12 -38.58 9.95 6.50
CA ASP A 12 -39.47 11.09 6.65
C ASP A 12 -39.19 12.12 5.55
N LEU A 13 -40.19 12.38 4.72
CA LEU A 13 -40.12 13.36 3.63
C LEU A 13 -41.06 14.55 3.87
N GLY A 14 -41.47 14.80 5.11
CA GLY A 14 -42.34 15.93 5.45
C GLY A 14 -41.71 17.30 5.14
N GLU A 15 -42.55 18.34 5.13
CA GLU A 15 -42.10 19.73 4.87
C GLU A 15 -40.99 20.18 5.83
N SER A 16 -41.08 19.76 7.09
CA SER A 16 -40.12 20.11 8.14
C SER A 16 -38.70 19.59 7.88
N MET A 17 -38.56 18.50 7.11
CA MET A 17 -37.27 17.94 6.70
C MET A 17 -36.58 18.78 5.60
N GLY A 18 -37.31 19.70 4.96
CA GLY A 18 -36.75 20.62 3.96
C GLY A 18 -36.06 21.85 4.55
N GLU A 19 -36.17 22.09 5.86
CA GLU A 19 -35.58 23.25 6.52
C GLU A 19 -34.08 23.08 6.79
N LYS A 20 -33.38 24.21 6.91
CA LYS A 20 -31.98 24.27 7.35
C LYS A 20 -31.96 24.77 8.78
N ARG A 21 -31.49 23.94 9.71
CA ARG A 21 -31.49 24.25 11.15
C ARG A 21 -30.08 24.21 11.73
N HIS A 22 -29.91 24.85 12.88
CA HIS A 22 -28.69 24.80 13.70
C HIS A 22 -27.40 25.15 12.97
N GLY A 23 -27.47 26.11 12.04
CA GLY A 23 -26.31 26.61 11.28
C GLY A 23 -25.82 25.69 10.16
N ARG A 24 -26.58 24.65 9.79
CA ARG A 24 -26.23 23.73 8.70
C ARG A 24 -26.44 24.37 7.31
N ASP A 25 -25.50 24.14 6.40
CA ASP A 25 -25.57 24.63 5.01
C ASP A 25 -26.52 23.81 4.12
N VAL A 26 -26.87 22.60 4.57
CA VAL A 26 -27.76 21.63 3.90
C VAL A 26 -29.06 21.47 4.69
N SER A 27 -30.12 20.99 4.02
CA SER A 27 -31.39 20.68 4.69
C SER A 27 -31.29 19.45 5.61
N ASP A 28 -32.23 19.33 6.54
CA ASP A 28 -32.36 18.17 7.44
C ASP A 28 -32.43 16.85 6.65
N LEU A 29 -33.18 16.83 5.54
CA LEU A 29 -33.26 15.67 4.65
C LEU A 29 -31.93 15.36 3.96
N GLU A 30 -31.25 16.37 3.39
CA GLU A 30 -29.97 16.16 2.69
C GLU A 30 -28.92 15.62 3.66
N TRP A 31 -28.90 16.12 4.90
CA TRP A 31 -28.01 15.65 5.96
C TRP A 31 -28.33 14.20 6.35
N ALA A 32 -29.61 13.89 6.56
CA ALA A 32 -30.06 12.56 6.91
C ALA A 32 -29.80 11.53 5.79
N MET A 33 -29.91 11.97 4.54
CA MET A 33 -29.61 11.14 3.39
C MET A 33 -28.13 10.80 3.26
N GLU A 34 -27.20 11.56 3.83
CA GLU A 34 -25.77 11.19 3.86
C GLU A 34 -25.56 9.82 4.52
N TYR A 35 -26.19 9.61 5.68
CA TYR A 35 -26.19 8.33 6.37
C TYR A 35 -26.85 7.23 5.55
N VAL A 36 -28.05 7.49 5.02
CA VAL A 36 -28.83 6.52 4.25
C VAL A 36 -28.04 6.08 3.01
N TRP A 37 -27.46 7.03 2.27
CA TRP A 37 -26.66 6.74 1.10
C TRP A 37 -25.40 5.97 1.42
N ASP A 38 -24.70 6.27 2.52
CA ASP A 38 -23.53 5.47 2.92
C ASP A 38 -23.93 4.01 3.21
N LYS A 39 -25.02 3.78 3.96
CA LYS A 39 -25.50 2.42 4.24
C LYS A 39 -25.93 1.70 2.96
N ILE A 40 -26.64 2.38 2.06
CA ILE A 40 -27.09 1.82 0.79
C ILE A 40 -25.89 1.44 -0.08
N THR A 41 -24.98 2.39 -0.33
CA THR A 41 -23.81 2.18 -1.17
C THR A 41 -22.86 1.13 -0.61
N THR A 42 -22.70 1.06 0.72
CA THR A 42 -21.92 0.01 1.40
C THR A 42 -22.51 -1.37 1.14
N THR A 43 -23.84 -1.50 1.21
CA THR A 43 -24.52 -2.78 0.95
C THR A 43 -24.42 -3.17 -0.52
N VAL A 44 -24.63 -2.23 -1.43
CA VAL A 44 -24.49 -2.43 -2.89
C VAL A 44 -23.05 -2.82 -3.25
N ALA A 45 -22.04 -2.22 -2.64
CA ALA A 45 -20.64 -2.55 -2.85
C ALA A 45 -20.28 -4.00 -2.47
N THR A 46 -21.09 -4.67 -1.63
CA THR A 46 -20.87 -6.10 -1.32
C THR A 46 -21.25 -7.03 -2.48
N GLY A 47 -22.05 -6.55 -3.46
CA GLY A 47 -22.50 -7.34 -4.61
C GLY A 47 -23.37 -8.56 -4.26
N ARG A 48 -23.85 -8.67 -3.01
CA ARG A 48 -24.59 -9.84 -2.54
C ARG A 48 -26.02 -9.84 -3.07
N LYS A 49 -26.38 -10.86 -3.87
CA LYS A 49 -27.77 -11.10 -4.30
C LYS A 49 -28.74 -11.40 -3.15
N THR A 50 -28.21 -11.77 -1.99
CA THR A 50 -28.97 -12.11 -0.78
C THR A 50 -29.17 -10.93 0.18
N ALA A 51 -28.63 -9.74 -0.14
CA ALA A 51 -28.87 -8.52 0.61
C ALA A 51 -29.97 -7.71 -0.11
N LEU A 52 -31.21 -7.84 0.39
CA LEU A 52 -32.38 -7.18 -0.17
C LEU A 52 -32.63 -5.86 0.53
N MET A 53 -33.02 -4.84 -0.22
CA MET A 53 -33.25 -3.50 0.30
C MET A 53 -34.54 -2.90 -0.26
N SER A 54 -35.26 -2.18 0.60
CA SER A 54 -36.48 -1.44 0.27
C SER A 54 -36.35 -0.02 0.80
N VAL A 55 -36.86 0.97 0.05
CA VAL A 55 -36.88 2.37 0.50
C VAL A 55 -38.30 2.89 0.40
N ILE A 56 -38.79 3.41 1.52
CA ILE A 56 -40.16 3.87 1.74
C ILE A 56 -40.08 5.30 2.22
N GLY A 57 -40.79 6.21 1.55
CA GLY A 57 -41.02 7.56 2.00
C GLY A 57 -42.34 7.65 2.76
N VAL A 58 -42.33 8.30 3.91
CA VAL A 58 -43.53 8.68 4.66
C VAL A 58 -43.70 10.20 4.59
N ARG A 59 -44.95 10.66 4.72
CA ARG A 59 -45.36 12.07 4.54
C ARG A 59 -45.09 12.61 3.13
N THR A 60 -45.27 11.75 2.13
CA THR A 60 -45.12 12.12 0.72
C THR A 60 -46.35 12.85 0.18
N ASP A 61 -46.18 13.75 -0.79
CA ASP A 61 -47.30 14.47 -1.43
C ASP A 61 -48.28 13.51 -2.13
N ASP A 62 -47.77 12.39 -2.64
CA ASP A 62 -48.54 11.32 -3.29
C ASP A 62 -48.61 10.06 -2.40
N SER A 63 -49.54 9.15 -2.70
CA SER A 63 -49.61 7.81 -2.09
C SER A 63 -49.44 6.74 -3.17
N ASP A 64 -48.33 6.02 -3.14
CA ASP A 64 -48.04 4.92 -4.07
C ASP A 64 -47.36 3.76 -3.34
N LEU A 65 -48.13 2.72 -3.04
CA LEU A 65 -47.64 1.51 -2.38
C LEU A 65 -47.01 0.50 -3.36
N ALA A 66 -46.72 0.89 -4.60
CA ALA A 66 -46.04 0.07 -5.62
C ALA A 66 -46.68 -1.31 -5.85
N GLY A 67 -48.00 -1.43 -5.66
CA GLY A 67 -48.75 -2.68 -5.80
C GLY A 67 -48.54 -3.69 -4.68
N VAL A 68 -47.86 -3.30 -3.59
CA VAL A 68 -47.63 -4.14 -2.40
C VAL A 68 -48.94 -4.33 -1.61
N MET A 69 -49.75 -3.27 -1.50
CA MET A 69 -51.08 -3.27 -0.88
C MET A 69 -51.99 -2.23 -1.59
N PRO A 70 -53.33 -2.37 -1.52
CA PRO A 70 -54.24 -1.30 -1.92
C PRO A 70 -54.06 -0.08 -0.99
N VAL A 71 -54.25 1.13 -1.54
CA VAL A 71 -54.27 2.36 -0.74
C VAL A 71 -55.64 2.44 -0.07
N ASP A 72 -55.72 1.98 1.18
CA ASP A 72 -56.91 2.05 2.04
C ASP A 72 -56.79 3.22 3.05
N GLU A 73 -57.90 3.58 3.72
CA GLU A 73 -57.92 4.60 4.79
C GLU A 73 -56.87 4.26 5.87
N GLY A 74 -55.90 5.16 6.09
CA GLY A 74 -54.78 4.99 7.04
C GLY A 74 -53.39 4.86 6.40
N TYR A 75 -53.30 4.60 5.09
CA TYR A 75 -52.03 4.53 4.34
C TYR A 75 -51.81 5.71 3.39
N GLU A 76 -52.40 6.86 3.72
CA GLU A 76 -52.23 8.09 2.96
C GLU A 76 -50.83 8.70 3.18
N ASN A 77 -50.31 9.36 2.16
CA ASN A 77 -48.99 10.02 2.17
C ASN A 77 -47.80 9.06 2.37
N ILE A 78 -47.90 7.83 1.88
CA ILE A 78 -46.80 6.84 1.89
C ILE A 78 -46.46 6.43 0.46
N THR A 79 -45.17 6.49 0.11
CA THR A 79 -44.66 6.06 -1.19
C THR A 79 -43.56 5.02 -1.05
N VAL A 80 -43.75 3.84 -1.65
CA VAL A 80 -42.73 2.80 -1.76
C VAL A 80 -41.89 3.07 -3.01
N PHE A 81 -40.75 3.75 -2.85
CA PHE A 81 -39.87 4.09 -3.99
C PHE A 81 -39.25 2.86 -4.66
N SER A 82 -39.00 1.81 -3.88
CA SER A 82 -38.42 0.56 -4.35
C SER A 82 -38.88 -0.59 -3.47
N PRO A 83 -39.51 -1.64 -4.03
CA PRO A 83 -39.82 -2.85 -3.27
C PRO A 83 -38.54 -3.59 -2.88
N MET A 84 -38.65 -4.56 -1.95
CA MET A 84 -37.50 -5.40 -1.56
C MET A 84 -36.88 -6.10 -2.76
N LYS A 85 -35.69 -5.64 -3.15
CA LYS A 85 -34.90 -6.25 -4.22
C LYS A 85 -33.41 -6.04 -3.96
N GLN A 86 -32.56 -6.71 -4.73
CA GLN A 86 -31.15 -6.34 -4.79
C GLN A 86 -31.03 -4.99 -5.48
N TRP A 87 -30.32 -4.06 -4.85
CA TRP A 87 -30.05 -2.74 -5.43
C TRP A 87 -28.75 -2.77 -6.24
N LEU A 88 -28.78 -2.05 -7.36
CA LEU A 88 -27.63 -1.79 -8.23
C LEU A 88 -27.39 -0.29 -8.35
N LEU A 89 -26.26 0.10 -8.96
CA LEU A 89 -25.91 1.51 -9.16
C LEU A 89 -27.02 2.34 -9.87
N PRO A 90 -27.74 1.82 -10.89
CA PRO A 90 -28.86 2.55 -11.49
C PRO A 90 -30.00 2.85 -10.51
N ASP A 91 -30.27 1.95 -9.55
CA ASP A 91 -31.35 2.14 -8.57
C ASP A 91 -31.05 3.31 -7.63
N ILE A 92 -29.78 3.49 -7.25
CA ILE A 92 -29.32 4.65 -6.46
C ILE A 92 -29.61 5.95 -7.23
N ARG A 93 -29.23 6.02 -8.50
CA ARG A 93 -29.45 7.20 -9.35
C ARG A 93 -30.94 7.50 -9.56
N LEU A 94 -31.77 6.47 -9.70
CA LEU A 94 -33.21 6.62 -9.81
C LEU A 94 -33.82 7.16 -8.51
N LEU A 95 -33.41 6.64 -7.37
CA LEU A 95 -33.91 7.09 -6.06
C LEU A 95 -33.49 8.55 -5.80
N GLN A 96 -32.25 8.95 -6.10
CA GLN A 96 -31.78 10.33 -5.93
C GLN A 96 -32.66 11.37 -6.63
N ASN A 97 -33.22 11.04 -7.79
CA ASN A 97 -34.11 11.94 -8.52
C ASN A 97 -35.51 12.05 -7.88
N LYS A 98 -35.92 11.04 -7.11
CA LYS A 98 -37.26 10.92 -6.52
C LYS A 98 -37.34 11.44 -5.08
N VAL A 99 -36.28 11.27 -4.29
CA VAL A 99 -36.26 11.69 -2.88
C VAL A 99 -36.11 13.20 -2.80
N LYS A 100 -37.18 13.88 -2.38
CA LYS A 100 -37.25 15.33 -2.16
C LYS A 100 -38.18 15.61 -0.97
N PRO A 101 -38.01 16.74 -0.25
CA PRO A 101 -38.97 17.16 0.75
C PRO A 101 -40.34 17.40 0.09
N SER A 102 -41.39 16.93 0.74
CA SER A 102 -42.78 17.09 0.35
C SER A 102 -43.36 18.36 0.98
N LYS A 103 -44.55 18.77 0.56
CA LYS A 103 -45.26 19.94 1.12
C LYS A 103 -46.24 19.55 2.22
N THR A 104 -46.29 18.27 2.55
CA THR A 104 -47.30 17.70 3.43
C THR A 104 -46.65 17.31 4.76
N SER A 105 -47.35 17.57 5.87
CA SER A 105 -46.89 17.22 7.23
C SER A 105 -47.70 16.07 7.86
N SER A 106 -48.73 15.58 7.15
CA SER A 106 -49.54 14.44 7.53
C SER A 106 -49.08 13.16 6.81
N GLY A 107 -49.05 12.06 7.54
CA GLY A 107 -48.62 10.75 7.05
C GLY A 107 -47.95 9.98 8.19
N ASP A 108 -48.40 8.76 8.43
CA ASP A 108 -47.95 7.94 9.56
C ASP A 108 -47.22 6.68 9.10
N VAL A 109 -46.43 6.09 9.99
CA VAL A 109 -45.64 4.89 9.72
C VAL A 109 -46.50 3.65 9.98
N GLN A 110 -47.37 3.29 9.03
CA GLN A 110 -48.11 2.04 9.12
C GLN A 110 -47.50 0.89 8.29
N GLN A 111 -47.70 -0.31 8.84
CA GLN A 111 -47.05 -1.59 8.56
C GLN A 111 -46.84 -1.92 7.06
N ILE A 112 -45.60 -2.24 6.64
CA ILE A 112 -45.30 -2.86 5.33
C ILE A 112 -44.90 -4.32 5.55
N ASP A 113 -45.87 -5.22 5.45
CA ASP A 113 -45.70 -6.65 5.76
C ASP A 113 -45.46 -7.54 4.53
N ALA A 114 -45.47 -6.98 3.32
CA ALA A 114 -45.71 -7.77 2.10
C ALA A 114 -44.49 -8.07 1.20
N ALA A 115 -43.29 -8.27 1.76
CA ALA A 115 -42.13 -8.64 0.94
C ALA A 115 -41.17 -9.70 1.48
N THR A 116 -41.54 -10.49 2.50
CA THR A 116 -40.65 -11.56 3.04
C THR A 116 -41.30 -12.95 3.22
N THR A 117 -42.46 -13.19 2.60
CA THR A 117 -43.09 -14.52 2.56
C THR A 117 -42.63 -15.30 1.33
N GLY A 118 -42.07 -16.50 1.56
CA GLY A 118 -41.72 -17.40 0.45
C GLY A 118 -42.97 -17.99 -0.22
N THR A 119 -42.81 -18.60 -1.40
CA THR A 119 -43.88 -19.28 -2.17
C THR A 119 -44.65 -20.38 -1.42
N THR A 120 -44.14 -20.82 -0.26
CA THR A 120 -44.76 -21.81 0.64
C THR A 120 -45.39 -21.22 1.91
N GLY A 121 -45.52 -19.89 2.03
CA GLY A 121 -46.17 -19.23 3.17
C GLY A 121 -45.42 -19.30 4.51
N LYS A 122 -44.17 -19.79 4.52
CA LYS A 122 -43.27 -19.71 5.68
C LYS A 122 -42.34 -18.51 5.52
N PRO A 123 -42.10 -17.71 6.58
CA PRO A 123 -41.13 -16.62 6.54
C PRO A 123 -39.75 -17.20 6.27
N LEU A 124 -39.04 -16.63 5.29
CA LEU A 124 -37.67 -17.04 4.99
C LEU A 124 -36.76 -16.63 6.15
N LYS A 125 -35.72 -17.42 6.45
CA LYS A 125 -34.71 -17.07 7.45
C LYS A 125 -33.79 -15.97 6.89
N TYR A 126 -34.16 -14.72 7.16
CA TYR A 126 -33.41 -13.50 6.86
C TYR A 126 -33.15 -12.77 8.17
N ASP A 127 -31.98 -12.17 8.28
CA ASP A 127 -31.69 -11.14 9.27
C ASP A 127 -32.40 -9.86 8.80
N ARG A 128 -33.41 -9.41 9.54
CA ARG A 128 -34.29 -8.31 9.16
C ARG A 128 -33.92 -7.04 9.92
N ARG A 129 -33.78 -5.93 9.21
CA ARG A 129 -33.49 -4.62 9.80
C ARG A 129 -34.43 -3.54 9.26
N ILE A 130 -34.93 -2.70 10.14
CA ILE A 130 -35.69 -1.49 9.80
C ILE A 130 -34.86 -0.29 10.27
N ILE A 131 -34.58 0.64 9.35
CA ILE A 131 -33.88 1.89 9.65
C ILE A 131 -34.86 3.03 9.41
N ILE A 132 -35.22 3.74 10.47
CA ILE A 132 -36.16 4.86 10.46
C ILE A 132 -35.37 6.15 10.62
N VAL A 133 -35.63 7.13 9.77
CA VAL A 133 -34.97 8.44 9.79
C VAL A 133 -36.01 9.55 9.76
N THR A 134 -36.09 10.35 10.82
CA THR A 134 -37.12 11.39 11.00
C THR A 134 -36.59 12.59 11.81
N ASP A 135 -37.20 13.77 11.65
CA ASP A 135 -36.95 14.91 12.54
C ASP A 135 -37.90 14.95 13.74
N GLY A 136 -38.85 14.00 13.83
CA GLY A 136 -39.80 13.89 14.93
C GLY A 136 -40.80 15.05 15.04
N ARG A 137 -40.96 15.90 14.01
CA ARG A 137 -41.77 17.14 14.11
C ARG A 137 -43.19 17.04 13.57
N GLY A 138 -43.52 16.05 12.76
CA GLY A 138 -44.91 15.85 12.32
C GLY A 138 -45.75 15.03 13.30
N SER A 139 -47.06 14.97 13.06
CA SER A 139 -47.99 14.20 13.90
C SER A 139 -47.70 12.70 13.86
N LEU A 140 -47.71 12.05 15.03
CA LEU A 140 -47.56 10.61 15.21
C LEU A 140 -48.84 10.03 15.82
N ASP A 141 -49.37 8.93 15.27
CA ASP A 141 -50.43 8.17 15.95
C ASP A 141 -49.79 7.10 16.84
N THR A 142 -50.18 7.07 18.11
CA THR A 142 -49.61 6.18 19.13
C THR A 142 -50.48 4.94 19.37
N GLY A 143 -51.67 4.87 18.78
CA GLY A 143 -52.67 3.84 19.06
C GLY A 143 -52.25 2.39 18.77
N ASP A 144 -51.39 2.18 17.76
CA ASP A 144 -51.04 0.84 17.26
C ASP A 144 -49.59 0.39 17.56
N LEU A 145 -48.80 1.19 18.29
CA LEU A 145 -47.38 0.92 18.55
C LEU A 145 -47.13 -0.39 19.32
N ASP A 146 -48.00 -0.76 20.24
CA ASP A 146 -47.90 -2.02 21.01
C ASP A 146 -48.12 -3.25 20.13
N ALA A 147 -49.06 -3.16 19.19
CA ALA A 147 -49.34 -4.22 18.23
C ALA A 147 -48.19 -4.39 17.25
N ILE A 148 -47.57 -3.28 16.82
CA ILE A 148 -46.37 -3.29 15.96
C ILE A 148 -45.19 -3.92 16.70
N THR A 149 -44.93 -3.51 17.93
CA THR A 149 -43.85 -4.06 18.77
C THR A 149 -43.96 -5.57 18.94
N SER A 150 -45.18 -6.06 19.19
CA SER A 150 -45.43 -7.50 19.34
C SER A 150 -45.11 -8.26 18.05
N LYS A 151 -45.55 -7.75 16.89
CA LYS A 151 -45.26 -8.37 15.59
C LYS A 151 -43.78 -8.37 15.22
N LEU A 152 -43.03 -7.33 15.59
CA LEU A 152 -41.59 -7.24 15.30
C LEU A 152 -40.78 -8.29 16.09
N LYS A 153 -41.25 -8.65 17.29
CA LYS A 153 -40.67 -9.69 18.15
C LYS A 153 -41.04 -11.11 17.75
N ASP A 154 -42.18 -11.30 17.09
CA ASP A 154 -42.67 -12.63 16.68
C ASP A 154 -41.82 -13.27 15.57
N TYR A 155 -40.95 -12.52 14.92
CA TYR A 155 -40.01 -13.04 13.92
C TYR A 155 -38.84 -13.80 14.57
N ASP A 156 -38.36 -14.87 13.91
CA ASP A 156 -37.15 -15.61 14.30
C ASP A 156 -36.10 -15.58 13.15
N PRO A 157 -34.99 -14.83 13.30
CA PRO A 157 -34.66 -13.91 14.40
C PRO A 157 -35.56 -12.65 14.43
N PRO A 158 -35.66 -11.96 15.59
CA PRO A 158 -36.46 -10.74 15.72
C PRO A 158 -35.94 -9.62 14.80
N VAL A 159 -36.82 -8.70 14.44
CA VAL A 159 -36.46 -7.58 13.56
C VAL A 159 -35.66 -6.54 14.35
N GLU A 160 -34.47 -6.20 13.85
CA GLU A 160 -33.65 -5.13 14.41
C GLU A 160 -34.19 -3.77 13.97
N VAL A 161 -34.58 -2.92 14.92
CA VAL A 161 -35.06 -1.55 14.65
C VAL A 161 -33.95 -0.57 15.00
N VAL A 162 -33.60 0.31 14.06
CA VAL A 162 -32.68 1.43 14.27
C VAL A 162 -33.42 2.70 13.93
N LEU A 163 -33.55 3.62 14.88
CA LEU A 163 -34.17 4.92 14.67
C LEU A 163 -33.14 6.02 14.86
N LEU A 164 -33.00 6.87 13.83
CA LEU A 164 -32.13 8.01 13.85
C LEU A 164 -32.94 9.29 13.73
N GLY A 165 -32.85 10.11 14.77
CA GLY A 165 -33.51 11.39 14.83
C GLY A 165 -32.60 12.54 14.41
N VAL A 166 -33.14 13.48 13.63
CA VAL A 166 -32.47 14.75 13.34
C VAL A 166 -32.53 15.62 14.60
N ASP A 167 -31.37 15.91 15.18
CA ASP A 167 -31.23 16.74 16.39
C ASP A 167 -32.02 16.18 17.60
N PHE A 168 -31.99 14.86 17.83
CA PHE A 168 -32.57 14.26 19.03
C PHE A 168 -31.62 14.39 20.22
N ASP A 169 -32.17 14.43 21.43
CA ASP A 169 -31.35 14.54 22.63
C ASP A 169 -30.66 13.20 22.88
N ASP A 170 -29.36 13.27 23.10
CA ASP A 170 -28.54 12.12 23.41
C ASP A 170 -27.71 12.39 24.68
N PRO A 171 -28.09 11.76 25.81
CA PRO A 171 -27.36 11.88 27.06
C PRO A 171 -25.90 11.41 26.97
N ASP A 172 -25.60 10.47 26.07
CA ASP A 172 -24.30 9.80 26.00
C ASP A 172 -23.29 10.64 25.20
N SER A 173 -23.70 11.27 24.09
CA SER A 173 -22.90 12.27 23.37
C SER A 173 -22.92 13.68 24.00
N GLY A 174 -23.80 13.91 24.98
CA GLY A 174 -23.99 15.21 25.62
C GLY A 174 -24.67 16.25 24.73
N TYR A 175 -25.22 15.83 23.57
CA TYR A 175 -25.98 16.70 22.69
C TYR A 175 -27.41 16.89 23.20
N LYS A 176 -27.80 18.15 23.39
CA LYS A 176 -29.17 18.53 23.74
C LYS A 176 -29.61 19.68 22.86
N GLU A 177 -30.78 19.55 22.24
CA GLU A 177 -31.36 20.65 21.47
C GLU A 177 -31.92 21.71 22.43
N GLU A 178 -31.36 22.92 22.38
CA GLU A 178 -31.90 24.08 23.09
C GLU A 178 -33.17 24.58 22.39
N ASP A 179 -34.21 24.94 23.15
CA ASP A 179 -35.51 25.41 22.64
C ASP A 179 -36.28 24.40 21.75
N LYS A 180 -36.27 23.12 22.11
CA LYS A 180 -37.05 22.05 21.45
C LYS A 180 -38.56 22.31 21.50
N ASP A 181 -39.24 22.04 20.38
CA ASP A 181 -40.70 22.12 20.24
C ASP A 181 -41.41 21.06 21.10
N GLU A 182 -42.54 21.41 21.72
CA GLU A 182 -43.30 20.52 22.61
C GLU A 182 -43.71 19.23 21.88
N ILE A 183 -44.12 19.35 20.61
CA ILE A 183 -44.50 18.21 19.75
C ILE A 183 -43.32 17.28 19.52
N LYS A 184 -42.12 17.84 19.27
CA LYS A 184 -40.92 17.05 19.04
C LYS A 184 -40.49 16.31 20.31
N GLN A 185 -40.60 16.97 21.47
CA GLN A 185 -40.27 16.36 22.76
C GLN A 185 -41.18 15.18 23.08
N GLU A 186 -42.49 15.31 22.86
CA GLU A 186 -43.45 14.22 23.03
C GLU A 186 -43.15 13.06 22.07
N ASN A 187 -43.00 13.35 20.77
CA ASN A 187 -42.68 12.34 19.76
C ASN A 187 -41.37 11.60 20.05
N GLU A 188 -40.34 12.32 20.48
CA GLU A 188 -39.04 11.73 20.82
C GLU A 188 -39.15 10.76 22.00
N SER A 189 -39.90 11.11 23.04
CA SER A 189 -40.15 10.22 24.18
C SER A 189 -40.89 8.94 23.77
N VAL A 190 -41.93 9.07 22.94
CA VAL A 190 -42.72 7.94 22.44
C VAL A 190 -41.89 7.04 21.53
N LEU A 191 -41.11 7.62 20.61
CA LEU A 191 -40.24 6.86 19.71
C LEU A 191 -39.12 6.14 20.47
N LYS A 192 -38.57 6.76 21.53
CA LYS A 192 -37.59 6.13 22.41
C LYS A 192 -38.19 4.92 23.13
N GLU A 193 -39.36 5.07 23.75
CA GLU A 193 -40.07 3.97 24.40
C GLU A 193 -40.39 2.83 23.42
N PHE A 194 -40.81 3.15 22.20
CA PHE A 194 -41.08 2.17 21.15
C PHE A 194 -39.82 1.38 20.74
N VAL A 195 -38.69 2.06 20.53
CA VAL A 195 -37.43 1.41 20.12
C VAL A 195 -36.86 0.56 21.25
N GLU A 196 -36.88 1.04 22.48
CA GLU A 196 -36.49 0.27 23.68
C GLU A 196 -37.40 -0.96 23.86
N ALA A 197 -38.70 -0.80 23.66
CA ALA A 197 -39.65 -1.90 23.71
C ALA A 197 -39.34 -2.94 22.63
N CYS A 198 -38.86 -2.56 21.45
CA CYS A 198 -38.41 -3.48 20.39
C CYS A 198 -37.02 -4.11 20.65
N GLY A 199 -36.25 -3.61 21.63
CA GLY A 199 -34.83 -3.96 21.80
C GLY A 199 -33.95 -3.44 20.66
N GLY A 200 -34.34 -2.30 20.06
CA GLY A 200 -33.63 -1.63 18.98
C GLY A 200 -32.68 -0.54 19.45
N ASN A 201 -32.03 0.14 18.49
CA ASN A 201 -31.09 1.23 18.76
C ASN A 201 -31.73 2.58 18.42
N PHE A 202 -31.76 3.49 19.40
CA PHE A 202 -32.20 4.87 19.25
C PHE A 202 -30.96 5.76 19.30
N GLY A 203 -30.79 6.68 18.35
CA GLY A 203 -29.63 7.56 18.31
C GLY A 203 -29.88 8.85 17.57
N THR A 204 -28.97 9.81 17.77
CA THR A 204 -28.97 11.08 17.05
C THR A 204 -28.22 10.97 15.73
N LEU A 205 -28.66 11.72 14.72
CA LEU A 205 -28.07 11.66 13.38
C LEU A 205 -26.63 12.20 13.35
N SER A 206 -26.27 13.16 14.20
CA SER A 206 -24.91 13.73 14.28
C SER A 206 -23.87 12.66 14.60
N GLU A 207 -24.10 11.92 15.69
CA GLU A 207 -23.24 10.81 16.12
C GLU A 207 -23.17 9.73 15.04
N ALA A 208 -24.32 9.39 14.43
CA ALA A 208 -24.38 8.39 13.38
C ALA A 208 -23.51 8.76 12.17
N ILE A 209 -23.41 10.05 11.82
CA ILE A 209 -22.57 10.57 10.74
C ILE A 209 -21.09 10.58 11.13
N GLU A 210 -20.75 10.96 12.36
CA GLU A 210 -19.38 10.84 12.88
C GLU A 210 -18.89 9.38 12.86
N GLN A 211 -19.75 8.43 13.21
CA GLN A 211 -19.47 7.01 13.10
C GLN A 211 -19.32 6.51 11.65
N LEU A 212 -19.82 7.23 10.62
CA LEU A 212 -19.57 6.86 9.21
C LEU A 212 -18.10 7.08 8.83
N ALA A 213 -17.44 8.03 9.48
CA ALA A 213 -16.01 8.27 9.27
C ALA A 213 -15.18 7.07 9.75
N ILE A 214 -15.65 6.37 10.79
CA ILE A 214 -15.00 5.18 11.34
C ILE A 214 -15.14 4.02 10.33
N PRO A 215 -14.02 3.47 9.84
CA PRO A 215 -14.08 2.44 8.82
C PRO A 215 -14.63 1.12 9.38
N ARG A 216 -15.64 0.56 8.72
CA ARG A 216 -16.18 -0.74 9.12
C ARG A 216 -15.29 -1.89 8.71
N ILE A 217 -14.95 -2.73 9.67
CA ILE A 217 -14.20 -3.96 9.43
C ILE A 217 -15.15 -5.03 8.88
N LYS A 218 -14.80 -5.60 7.73
CA LYS A 218 -15.58 -6.70 7.14
C LYS A 218 -15.28 -8.00 7.88
N GLU A 219 -16.26 -8.49 8.62
CA GLU A 219 -16.19 -9.84 9.18
C GLU A 219 -16.21 -10.88 8.05
N THR A 220 -15.13 -11.65 7.93
CA THR A 220 -15.00 -12.71 6.95
C THR A 220 -14.83 -14.03 7.67
N ARG A 221 -15.77 -14.97 7.49
CA ARG A 221 -15.62 -16.33 8.04
C ARG A 221 -14.43 -17.02 7.36
N PRO A 222 -13.37 -17.37 8.09
CA PRO A 222 -12.18 -17.96 7.49
C PRO A 222 -12.47 -19.38 7.00
N THR A 223 -11.84 -19.74 5.89
CA THR A 223 -11.89 -21.11 5.35
C THR A 223 -10.62 -21.84 5.78
N PRO A 224 -10.71 -23.11 6.24
CA PRO A 224 -9.52 -23.84 6.64
C PRO A 224 -8.61 -24.05 5.44
N SER A 225 -7.34 -23.72 5.64
CA SER A 225 -6.27 -23.87 4.66
C SER A 225 -5.70 -25.28 4.62
N TYR A 226 -5.78 -26.01 5.73
CA TYR A 226 -5.41 -27.42 5.87
C TYR A 226 -6.37 -28.10 6.84
N ARG A 227 -6.71 -29.35 6.56
CA ARG A 227 -7.45 -30.27 7.43
C ARG A 227 -6.74 -31.61 7.39
N GLY A 228 -6.28 -32.09 8.53
CA GLY A 228 -5.55 -33.35 8.61
C GLY A 228 -4.97 -33.57 9.99
N THR A 229 -3.98 -34.44 10.07
CA THR A 229 -3.37 -34.84 11.34
C THR A 229 -2.08 -34.06 11.59
N LEU A 230 -1.85 -33.69 12.85
CA LEU A 230 -0.57 -33.31 13.43
C LEU A 230 0.04 -34.56 14.07
N THR A 231 1.22 -34.98 13.62
CA THR A 231 1.88 -36.19 14.10
C THR A 231 3.22 -35.91 14.76
N LEU A 232 3.49 -36.57 15.89
CA LEU A 232 4.82 -36.72 16.49
C LEU A 232 5.25 -38.19 16.36
N GLY A 233 6.33 -38.41 15.62
CA GLY A 233 6.76 -39.75 15.20
C GLY A 233 6.06 -40.20 13.91
N ASP A 234 6.33 -41.44 13.51
CA ASP A 234 5.83 -42.02 12.27
C ASP A 234 4.81 -43.12 12.56
N SER A 235 3.53 -42.77 12.39
CA SER A 235 2.39 -43.63 12.72
C SER A 235 2.25 -44.84 11.79
N ALA A 236 2.91 -44.85 10.63
CA ALA A 236 2.91 -46.00 9.72
C ALA A 236 3.85 -47.10 10.21
N ASN A 237 4.96 -46.73 10.86
CA ASN A 237 6.03 -47.66 11.22
C ASN A 237 6.13 -47.94 12.73
N TYR A 238 5.57 -47.10 13.59
CA TYR A 238 5.72 -47.21 15.05
C TYR A 238 4.39 -47.05 15.81
N GLU A 239 4.24 -47.81 16.90
CA GLU A 239 3.07 -47.76 17.77
C GLU A 239 3.10 -46.57 18.76
N ALA A 240 4.29 -46.15 19.18
CA ALA A 240 4.47 -45.06 20.14
C ALA A 240 4.51 -43.69 19.44
N THR A 241 3.37 -43.29 18.86
CA THR A 241 3.22 -42.00 18.15
C THR A 241 2.06 -41.19 18.70
N ILE A 242 2.14 -39.87 18.58
CA ILE A 242 1.03 -38.97 18.91
C ILE A 242 0.44 -38.48 17.58
N THR A 243 -0.87 -38.62 17.42
CA THR A 243 -1.60 -38.13 16.25
C THR A 243 -2.81 -37.35 16.74
N ILE A 244 -2.94 -36.10 16.28
CA ILE A 244 -4.00 -35.18 16.69
C ILE A 244 -4.68 -34.63 15.44
N ASP A 245 -6.01 -34.74 15.36
CA ASP A 245 -6.76 -34.15 14.25
C ASP A 245 -6.88 -32.63 14.39
N VAL A 246 -6.38 -31.89 13.42
CA VAL A 246 -6.28 -30.43 13.46
C VAL A 246 -6.82 -29.76 12.19
N GLU A 247 -7.26 -28.53 12.36
CA GLU A 247 -7.63 -27.63 11.28
C GLU A 247 -6.80 -26.34 11.36
N ARG A 248 -6.36 -25.85 10.21
CA ARG A 248 -5.51 -24.66 10.10
C ARG A 248 -6.27 -23.50 9.48
N TYR A 249 -6.45 -22.42 10.21
CA TYR A 249 -7.16 -21.22 9.76
C TYR A 249 -6.21 -20.02 9.66
N PRO A 250 -6.26 -19.20 8.58
CA PRO A 250 -5.48 -17.97 8.53
C PRO A 250 -5.81 -17.05 9.71
N CYS A 251 -4.77 -16.58 10.43
CA CYS A 251 -4.90 -15.62 11.51
C CYS A 251 -4.77 -14.20 10.96
N THR A 252 -3.78 -13.97 10.10
CA THR A 252 -3.53 -12.68 9.45
C THR A 252 -3.69 -12.80 7.93
N MET A 253 -4.32 -11.80 7.31
CA MET A 253 -4.46 -11.72 5.85
C MET A 253 -4.46 -10.26 5.39
N VAL A 254 -3.70 -9.97 4.34
CA VAL A 254 -3.65 -8.64 3.74
C VAL A 254 -4.96 -8.38 2.99
N ALA A 255 -5.74 -7.42 3.47
CA ALA A 255 -6.90 -6.89 2.75
C ALA A 255 -6.42 -6.00 1.59
N LYS A 256 -6.85 -6.32 0.37
CA LYS A 256 -6.49 -5.56 -0.84
C LYS A 256 -7.65 -4.66 -1.27
N PRO A 257 -7.37 -3.46 -1.82
CA PRO A 257 -8.40 -2.62 -2.40
C PRO A 257 -9.07 -3.32 -3.61
N PRO A 258 -10.29 -2.90 -3.98
CA PRO A 258 -10.96 -3.39 -5.18
C PRO A 258 -10.09 -3.27 -6.43
N THR A 259 -10.15 -4.27 -7.31
CA THR A 259 -9.43 -4.25 -8.59
C THR A 259 -10.09 -3.28 -9.56
N ALA A 260 -9.29 -2.53 -10.33
CA ALA A 260 -9.77 -1.65 -11.38
C ALA A 260 -9.60 -2.29 -12.76
N SER A 261 -10.58 -2.10 -13.64
CA SER A 261 -10.50 -2.44 -15.06
C SER A 261 -10.31 -1.19 -15.91
N SER A 262 -9.59 -1.33 -17.03
CA SER A 262 -9.29 -0.21 -17.93
C SER A 262 -10.37 -0.04 -19.00
N PHE A 263 -10.90 1.17 -19.12
CA PHE A 263 -11.89 1.54 -20.13
C PHE A 263 -11.44 2.78 -20.90
N VAL A 264 -11.89 2.90 -22.15
CA VAL A 264 -11.65 4.05 -23.03
C VAL A 264 -12.99 4.63 -23.45
N VAL A 265 -13.10 5.96 -23.49
CA VAL A 265 -14.26 6.68 -24.02
C VAL A 265 -14.32 6.46 -25.52
N ARG A 266 -15.47 5.99 -26.03
CA ARG A 266 -15.70 5.88 -27.48
C ARG A 266 -15.75 7.28 -28.08
N THR A 267 -14.79 7.59 -28.95
CA THR A 267 -14.71 8.86 -29.68
C THR A 267 -15.52 8.86 -31.00
N ASP A 268 -16.27 7.80 -31.28
CA ASP A 268 -16.88 7.57 -32.59
C ASP A 268 -18.24 8.29 -32.72
N LEU A 269 -18.20 9.62 -32.78
CA LEU A 269 -19.25 10.45 -33.36
C LEU A 269 -19.19 10.31 -34.90
N GLY A 270 -19.67 9.19 -35.43
CA GLY A 270 -19.68 8.92 -36.88
C GLY A 270 -20.43 7.66 -37.27
N GLY A 271 -21.73 7.81 -37.49
CA GLY A 271 -22.70 6.92 -38.14
C GLY A 271 -22.29 5.57 -38.75
N ILE A 272 -23.16 4.59 -38.46
CA ILE A 272 -23.56 3.43 -39.28
C ILE A 272 -22.54 2.29 -39.34
N GLY A 273 -22.86 1.21 -38.61
CA GLY A 273 -22.30 -0.11 -38.85
C GLY A 273 -22.36 -1.01 -37.63
N GLU A 274 -23.51 -1.65 -37.39
CA GLU A 274 -23.55 -2.90 -36.63
C GLU A 274 -22.74 -3.96 -37.39
N THR A 275 -21.42 -3.97 -37.22
CA THR A 275 -20.61 -5.13 -37.58
C THR A 275 -20.54 -6.04 -36.37
N GLN A 276 -21.43 -7.04 -36.39
CA GLN A 276 -21.36 -8.26 -35.60
C GLN A 276 -19.91 -8.76 -35.55
N SER A 277 -19.27 -8.63 -34.39
CA SER A 277 -18.02 -9.33 -34.10
C SER A 277 -18.33 -10.42 -33.09
N THR A 278 -18.13 -11.64 -33.57
CA THR A 278 -18.45 -12.94 -32.98
C THR A 278 -18.12 -13.06 -31.50
N ASN A 279 -19.14 -13.47 -30.75
CA ASN A 279 -19.05 -14.03 -29.41
C ASN A 279 -18.07 -15.21 -29.36
N THR A 280 -16.98 -15.05 -28.65
CA THR A 280 -16.35 -16.16 -27.91
C THR A 280 -16.43 -15.80 -26.43
N MET A 281 -17.23 -16.59 -25.72
CA MET A 281 -17.67 -16.37 -24.35
C MET A 281 -16.50 -16.47 -23.36
N ILE A 282 -16.23 -15.38 -22.64
CA ILE A 282 -15.79 -15.46 -21.24
C ILE A 282 -16.84 -14.69 -20.47
N ALA A 283 -17.59 -15.44 -19.66
CA ALA A 283 -18.75 -14.98 -18.93
C ALA A 283 -18.36 -13.96 -17.85
N ASP A 284 -18.77 -12.72 -18.06
CA ASP A 284 -19.19 -11.79 -17.01
C ASP A 284 -20.35 -10.96 -17.60
N GLU A 285 -21.47 -11.65 -17.80
CA GLU A 285 -22.76 -11.02 -18.11
C GLU A 285 -23.30 -10.42 -16.81
N ASP A 286 -23.05 -9.13 -16.55
CA ASP A 286 -23.89 -8.25 -15.71
C ASP A 286 -23.27 -6.83 -15.56
N VAL A 287 -22.74 -6.24 -16.64
CA VAL A 287 -22.48 -4.77 -16.66
C VAL A 287 -23.42 -4.14 -17.68
N PRO A 288 -24.50 -3.46 -17.24
CA PRO A 288 -25.29 -2.63 -18.14
C PRO A 288 -24.40 -1.46 -18.56
N MET A 289 -23.75 -1.61 -19.71
CA MET A 289 -22.89 -0.60 -20.30
C MET A 289 -23.76 0.56 -20.77
N ASP A 290 -23.63 1.69 -20.10
CA ASP A 290 -23.91 2.99 -20.71
C ASP A 290 -22.99 3.10 -21.92
N GLY A 291 -23.55 3.18 -23.14
CA GLY A 291 -22.87 2.87 -24.42
C GLY A 291 -21.66 3.73 -24.81
N GLN A 292 -21.13 4.54 -23.89
CA GLN A 292 -20.01 5.48 -24.04
C GLN A 292 -18.63 4.87 -23.78
N LEU A 293 -18.52 3.76 -23.04
CA LEU A 293 -17.22 3.17 -22.67
C LEU A 293 -16.96 1.85 -23.43
N SER A 294 -15.70 1.62 -23.80
CA SER A 294 -15.23 0.34 -24.37
C SER A 294 -14.12 -0.24 -23.50
N ALA A 295 -14.20 -1.55 -23.22
CA ALA A 295 -13.17 -2.25 -22.45
C ALA A 295 -11.87 -2.40 -23.26
N VAL A 296 -10.72 -2.19 -22.62
CA VAL A 296 -9.41 -2.39 -23.26
C VAL A 296 -9.08 -3.89 -23.33
N ARG A 297 -8.75 -4.39 -24.52
CA ARG A 297 -8.27 -5.76 -24.73
C ARG A 297 -6.76 -5.75 -24.93
N ASN A 298 -6.04 -6.51 -24.11
CA ASN A 298 -4.58 -6.66 -24.22
C ASN A 298 -4.26 -7.84 -25.15
N GLN A 299 -3.53 -7.59 -26.24
CA GLN A 299 -2.94 -8.62 -27.09
C GLN A 299 -1.42 -8.63 -26.87
N ARG A 300 -0.85 -9.81 -26.62
CA ARG A 300 0.60 -9.99 -26.45
C ARG A 300 1.15 -10.68 -27.70
N VAL A 301 2.29 -10.19 -28.19
CA VAL A 301 3.03 -10.77 -29.32
C VAL A 301 4.45 -11.04 -28.85
N TYR A 302 4.96 -12.24 -29.11
CA TYR A 302 6.32 -12.64 -28.78
C TYR A 302 7.21 -12.46 -30.01
N GLN A 303 8.41 -11.94 -29.81
CA GLN A 303 9.36 -11.66 -30.89
C GLN A 303 10.73 -12.23 -30.57
N VAL A 304 11.31 -12.96 -31.52
CA VAL A 304 12.68 -13.49 -31.45
C VAL A 304 13.51 -12.97 -32.62
N ASP A 305 14.83 -12.95 -32.46
CA ASP A 305 15.73 -12.56 -33.55
C ASP A 305 15.65 -13.58 -34.69
N ASN A 306 15.51 -13.10 -35.92
CA ASN A 306 15.42 -13.95 -37.10
C ASN A 306 16.79 -14.58 -37.40
N PRO A 307 16.93 -15.92 -37.40
CA PRO A 307 18.21 -16.58 -37.72
C PRO A 307 18.63 -16.40 -39.18
N ASP A 308 17.68 -16.19 -40.10
CA ASP A 308 17.94 -16.04 -41.52
C ASP A 308 18.29 -14.58 -41.90
N GLU A 309 17.79 -13.61 -41.13
CA GLU A 309 18.02 -12.17 -41.34
C GLU A 309 18.51 -11.48 -40.06
N PRO A 310 19.85 -11.40 -39.85
CA PRO A 310 20.42 -10.79 -38.65
C PRO A 310 20.03 -9.31 -38.52
N GLY A 311 19.19 -9.01 -37.53
CA GLY A 311 18.71 -7.65 -37.22
C GLY A 311 17.21 -7.45 -37.36
N GLU A 312 16.49 -8.40 -37.96
CA GLU A 312 15.02 -8.40 -38.01
C GLU A 312 14.43 -9.33 -36.94
N LYS A 313 13.25 -8.97 -36.40
CA LYS A 313 12.53 -9.77 -35.41
C LYS A 313 11.37 -10.52 -36.06
N MET A 314 11.26 -11.80 -35.77
CA MET A 314 10.15 -12.66 -36.20
C MET A 314 9.13 -12.79 -35.06
N ASN A 315 7.84 -12.69 -35.38
CA ASN A 315 6.76 -12.99 -34.43
C ASN A 315 6.65 -14.52 -34.25
N VAL A 316 6.50 -14.96 -33.00
CA VAL A 316 6.40 -16.38 -32.64
C VAL A 316 5.11 -16.61 -31.86
N GLU A 317 4.44 -17.73 -32.15
CA GLU A 317 3.24 -18.13 -31.42
C GLU A 317 3.61 -18.70 -30.04
N PRO A 318 2.74 -18.57 -29.02
CA PRO A 318 3.02 -19.10 -27.69
C PRO A 318 3.28 -20.62 -27.65
N ASP A 319 2.68 -21.37 -28.57
CA ASP A 319 2.81 -22.83 -28.65
C ASP A 319 4.19 -23.28 -29.15
N ASP A 320 4.92 -22.39 -29.82
CA ASP A 320 6.30 -22.63 -30.29
C ASP A 320 7.35 -22.26 -29.22
N LEU A 321 6.92 -21.81 -28.02
CA LEU A 321 7.79 -21.38 -26.94
C LEU A 321 7.83 -22.42 -25.80
N GLU A 322 9.04 -22.83 -25.43
CA GLU A 322 9.27 -23.68 -24.25
C GLU A 322 9.82 -22.86 -23.06
N ARG A 323 9.62 -23.39 -21.85
CA ARG A 323 10.15 -22.76 -20.63
C ARG A 323 11.65 -23.03 -20.50
N GLY A 324 12.44 -21.96 -20.54
CA GLY A 324 13.87 -21.96 -20.23
C GLY A 324 14.13 -21.61 -18.77
N PHE A 325 15.05 -22.34 -18.13
CA PHE A 325 15.57 -22.06 -16.79
C PHE A 325 17.04 -21.66 -16.89
N GLU A 326 17.45 -20.66 -16.13
CA GLU A 326 18.85 -20.26 -16.08
C GLU A 326 19.64 -21.17 -15.13
N TYR A 327 20.65 -21.85 -15.66
CA TYR A 327 21.64 -22.58 -14.87
C TYR A 327 23.01 -21.92 -15.05
N GLY A 328 23.29 -20.95 -14.17
CA GLY A 328 24.48 -20.10 -14.27
C GLY A 328 24.40 -19.17 -15.48
N ARG A 329 25.24 -19.40 -16.50
CA ARG A 329 25.22 -18.63 -17.77
C ARG A 329 24.47 -19.34 -18.90
N THR A 330 24.04 -20.57 -18.67
CA THR A 330 23.44 -21.42 -19.69
C THR A 330 21.94 -21.46 -19.50
N ALA A 331 21.17 -21.24 -20.58
CA ALA A 331 19.75 -21.50 -20.58
C ALA A 331 19.51 -23.00 -20.83
N VAL A 332 18.82 -23.66 -19.90
CA VAL A 332 18.43 -25.07 -19.99
C VAL A 332 16.91 -25.10 -20.22
N HIS A 333 16.49 -25.72 -21.31
CA HIS A 333 15.07 -25.95 -21.59
C HIS A 333 14.63 -27.26 -20.93
N ILE A 334 13.45 -27.25 -20.32
CA ILE A 334 12.82 -28.46 -19.78
C ILE A 334 11.43 -28.54 -20.41
N SER A 335 11.21 -29.58 -21.21
CA SER A 335 9.93 -29.82 -21.88
C SER A 335 8.81 -30.07 -20.86
N GLU A 336 7.56 -29.81 -21.23
CA GLU A 336 6.43 -30.13 -20.35
C GLU A 336 6.32 -31.63 -20.08
N SER A 337 6.71 -32.49 -21.04
CA SER A 337 6.78 -33.95 -20.86
C SER A 337 7.80 -34.36 -19.79
N ASP A 338 8.90 -33.62 -19.65
CA ASP A 338 9.96 -33.90 -18.68
C ASP A 338 9.76 -33.15 -17.35
N ALA A 339 8.72 -32.31 -17.24
CA ALA A 339 8.46 -31.51 -16.04
C ALA A 339 8.24 -32.37 -14.78
N ASN A 340 7.78 -33.62 -14.93
CA ASN A 340 7.64 -34.55 -13.81
C ASN A 340 8.99 -34.95 -13.19
N VAL A 341 10.09 -34.92 -13.95
CA VAL A 341 11.43 -35.28 -13.45
C VAL A 341 11.91 -34.30 -12.37
N VAL A 342 11.49 -33.04 -12.45
CA VAL A 342 11.88 -31.98 -11.49
C VAL A 342 10.82 -31.71 -10.42
N LYS A 343 9.65 -32.34 -10.52
CA LYS A 343 8.54 -32.09 -9.59
C LYS A 343 8.73 -32.92 -8.33
N LEU A 344 8.75 -32.26 -7.17
CA LEU A 344 8.82 -32.93 -5.88
C LEU A 344 7.42 -33.43 -5.48
N GLU A 345 7.24 -34.75 -5.47
CA GLU A 345 6.01 -35.42 -5.03
C GLU A 345 5.88 -35.31 -3.50
N ASN A 346 4.74 -34.80 -3.02
CA ASN A 346 4.50 -34.62 -1.59
C ASN A 346 3.02 -34.85 -1.24
N ASP A 347 2.76 -35.56 -0.14
CA ASP A 347 1.42 -35.74 0.40
C ASP A 347 1.08 -34.69 1.48
N PRO A 348 -0.18 -34.22 1.58
CA PRO A 348 -0.62 -33.34 2.65
C PRO A 348 -0.33 -33.94 4.03
N SER A 349 0.47 -33.25 4.83
CA SER A 349 0.93 -33.75 6.12
C SER A 349 1.44 -32.62 7.00
N MET A 350 1.30 -32.78 8.32
CA MET A 350 1.88 -31.90 9.33
C MET A 350 2.61 -32.75 10.38
N GLN A 351 3.94 -32.74 10.34
CA GLN A 351 4.78 -33.65 11.11
C GLN A 351 5.76 -32.86 11.98
N ILE A 352 5.74 -33.11 13.30
CA ILE A 352 6.68 -32.48 14.23
C ILE A 352 8.07 -33.06 14.01
N VAL A 353 9.02 -32.17 13.76
CA VAL A 353 10.44 -32.48 13.54
C VAL A 353 11.23 -32.34 14.85
N GLY A 354 10.86 -31.38 15.69
CA GLY A 354 11.54 -31.16 16.96
C GLY A 354 10.96 -29.99 17.76
N PHE A 355 11.67 -29.62 18.82
CA PHE A 355 11.29 -28.54 19.72
C PHE A 355 12.46 -27.58 19.92
N ILE A 356 12.15 -26.31 20.10
CA ILE A 356 13.13 -25.24 20.37
C ILE A 356 12.70 -24.46 21.62
N GLN A 357 13.65 -24.05 22.45
CA GLN A 357 13.36 -23.17 23.58
C GLN A 357 12.90 -21.80 23.08
N ALA A 358 11.89 -21.23 23.73
CA ALA A 358 11.30 -19.95 23.35
C ALA A 358 12.35 -18.82 23.25
N GLU A 359 13.29 -18.76 24.19
CA GLU A 359 14.38 -17.77 24.22
C GLU A 359 15.34 -17.85 23.02
N LYS A 360 15.46 -19.01 22.37
CA LYS A 360 16.35 -19.21 21.22
C LYS A 360 15.69 -18.83 19.90
N PHE A 361 14.39 -18.55 19.91
CA PHE A 361 13.63 -18.22 18.72
C PHE A 361 13.48 -16.70 18.59
N GLU A 362 14.22 -16.15 17.62
CA GLU A 362 14.30 -14.70 17.42
C GLU A 362 13.09 -14.15 16.65
N ARG A 363 12.62 -12.96 17.04
CA ARG A 363 11.41 -12.32 16.47
C ARG A 363 11.50 -12.03 14.97
N TYR A 364 12.70 -11.89 14.41
CA TYR A 364 12.90 -11.61 12.98
C TYR A 364 12.86 -12.87 12.09
N LEU A 365 12.84 -14.08 12.68
CA LEU A 365 12.83 -15.33 11.92
C LEU A 365 11.49 -15.64 11.25
N PRO A 366 10.31 -15.51 11.90
CA PRO A 366 9.03 -15.78 11.25
C PRO A 366 8.87 -15.03 9.92
N MET A 367 8.47 -15.76 8.89
CA MET A 367 8.16 -15.25 7.57
C MET A 367 6.66 -15.35 7.29
N SER A 368 6.22 -14.66 6.23
CA SER A 368 4.89 -14.82 5.67
C SER A 368 3.77 -14.43 6.65
N ARG A 369 2.63 -15.09 6.55
CA ARG A 369 1.44 -14.88 7.40
C ARG A 369 1.34 -15.94 8.49
N THR A 370 0.71 -15.56 9.59
CA THR A 370 0.41 -16.45 10.71
C THR A 370 -0.92 -17.18 10.51
N ASN A 371 -1.04 -18.38 11.09
CA ASN A 371 -2.26 -19.18 11.05
C ASN A 371 -2.53 -19.75 12.43
N PHE A 372 -3.81 -19.91 12.78
CA PHE A 372 -4.23 -20.67 13.95
C PHE A 372 -4.33 -22.14 13.60
N LEU A 373 -3.78 -22.98 14.45
CA LEU A 373 -4.02 -24.41 14.47
C LEU A 373 -4.95 -24.71 15.64
N VAL A 374 -6.11 -25.27 15.32
CA VAL A 374 -7.18 -25.61 16.26
C VAL A 374 -7.54 -27.08 16.10
N PRO A 375 -8.13 -27.73 17.12
CA PRO A 375 -8.55 -29.12 16.99
C PRO A 375 -9.70 -29.24 15.98
N GLN A 376 -9.84 -30.41 15.36
CA GLN A 376 -10.94 -30.64 14.43
C GLN A 376 -12.30 -30.41 15.11
N LYS A 377 -13.16 -29.63 14.44
CA LYS A 377 -14.52 -29.36 14.91
C LYS A 377 -15.24 -30.67 15.20
N THR A 378 -15.92 -30.74 16.34
CA THR A 378 -16.68 -31.91 16.84
C THR A 378 -15.84 -33.09 17.35
N ASN A 379 -14.51 -33.05 17.28
CA ASN A 379 -13.65 -34.10 17.83
C ASN A 379 -13.17 -33.75 19.25
N ALA A 380 -13.89 -34.21 20.27
CA ALA A 380 -13.55 -33.98 21.67
C ALA A 380 -12.21 -34.59 22.10
N GLN A 381 -11.79 -35.70 21.49
CA GLN A 381 -10.49 -36.32 21.79
C GLN A 381 -9.34 -35.45 21.28
N ALA A 382 -9.47 -34.94 20.05
CA ALA A 382 -8.49 -34.01 19.49
C ALA A 382 -8.44 -32.68 20.25
N GLN A 383 -9.59 -32.19 20.76
CA GLN A 383 -9.64 -31.01 21.62
C GLN A 383 -8.81 -31.18 22.88
N LEU A 384 -9.03 -32.28 23.63
CA LEU A 384 -8.28 -32.56 24.84
C LEU A 384 -6.79 -32.81 24.57
N ALA A 385 -6.47 -33.52 23.49
CA ALA A 385 -5.10 -33.83 23.11
C ALA A 385 -4.31 -32.57 22.72
N LEU A 386 -4.90 -31.70 21.90
CA LEU A 386 -4.25 -30.45 21.50
C LEU A 386 -4.12 -29.48 22.68
N SER A 387 -5.14 -29.37 23.53
CA SER A 387 -5.10 -28.59 24.77
C SER A 387 -3.93 -29.02 25.66
N SER A 388 -3.83 -30.33 25.94
CA SER A 388 -2.74 -30.90 26.74
C SER A 388 -1.37 -30.62 26.11
N PHE A 389 -1.27 -30.66 24.78
CA PHE A 389 -0.04 -30.36 24.05
C PHE A 389 0.33 -28.87 24.11
N ILE A 390 -0.65 -27.95 23.98
CA ILE A 390 -0.45 -26.50 24.10
C ILE A 390 0.06 -26.15 25.50
N HIS A 391 -0.59 -26.69 26.55
CA HIS A 391 -0.18 -26.48 27.93
C HIS A 391 1.22 -27.03 28.20
N ALA A 392 1.55 -28.22 27.67
CA ALA A 392 2.89 -28.79 27.82
C ALA A 392 3.98 -27.92 27.16
N LEU A 393 3.71 -27.35 25.97
CA LEU A 393 4.63 -26.42 25.31
C LEU A 393 4.81 -25.12 26.11
N TYR A 394 3.72 -24.61 26.67
CA TYR A 394 3.71 -23.39 27.48
C TYR A 394 4.51 -23.57 28.78
N GLU A 395 4.25 -24.64 29.54
CA GLU A 395 4.96 -24.96 30.78
C GLU A 395 6.44 -25.28 30.57
N ALA A 396 6.79 -25.89 29.43
CA ALA A 396 8.16 -26.21 29.07
C ALA A 396 8.91 -25.04 28.39
N GLU A 397 8.26 -23.88 28.21
CA GLU A 397 8.81 -22.69 27.54
C GLU A 397 9.46 -23.03 26.19
N CYS A 398 8.77 -23.85 25.40
CA CYS A 398 9.27 -24.35 24.12
C CYS A 398 8.24 -24.22 23.00
N TYR A 399 8.74 -24.13 21.78
CA TYR A 399 7.95 -24.12 20.55
C TYR A 399 8.19 -25.41 19.79
N ALA A 400 7.15 -25.88 19.09
CA ALA A 400 7.26 -27.05 18.24
C ALA A 400 7.61 -26.63 16.80
N ILE A 401 8.53 -27.35 16.19
CA ILE A 401 8.92 -27.19 14.79
C ILE A 401 8.31 -28.33 14.00
N ALA A 402 7.60 -28.02 12.91
CA ALA A 402 6.97 -29.03 12.06
C ALA A 402 7.24 -28.80 10.57
N ARG A 403 7.23 -29.89 9.82
CA ARG A 403 7.14 -29.90 8.36
C ARG A 403 5.66 -29.89 7.98
N LEU A 404 5.25 -28.92 7.18
CA LEU A 404 3.89 -28.76 6.68
C LEU A 404 3.84 -28.87 5.16
N VAL A 405 3.01 -29.78 4.66
CA VAL A 405 2.57 -29.82 3.26
C VAL A 405 1.07 -29.55 3.24
N VAL A 406 0.67 -28.39 2.70
CA VAL A 406 -0.73 -27.94 2.77
C VAL A 406 -1.66 -28.73 1.84
N LYS A 407 -1.16 -29.12 0.66
CA LYS A 407 -1.89 -29.84 -0.40
C LYS A 407 -0.94 -30.77 -1.15
N GLN A 408 -1.50 -31.72 -1.89
CA GLN A 408 -0.74 -32.64 -2.75
C GLN A 408 0.21 -31.86 -3.65
N ASP A 409 1.46 -32.33 -3.71
CA ASP A 409 2.57 -31.80 -4.50
C ASP A 409 2.92 -30.33 -4.24
N LYS A 410 2.45 -29.74 -3.15
CA LYS A 410 2.97 -28.45 -2.69
C LYS A 410 4.32 -28.65 -2.02
N ALA A 411 5.21 -27.70 -2.26
CA ALA A 411 6.50 -27.67 -1.59
C ALA A 411 6.31 -27.69 -0.06
N PRO A 412 7.10 -28.50 0.66
CA PRO A 412 7.04 -28.54 2.11
C PRO A 412 7.52 -27.21 2.69
N LEU A 413 6.83 -26.76 3.73
CA LEU A 413 7.19 -25.60 4.52
C LEU A 413 7.71 -26.06 5.87
N MET A 414 8.69 -25.34 6.40
CA MET A 414 9.05 -25.46 7.81
C MET A 414 8.25 -24.43 8.59
N ILE A 415 7.55 -24.86 9.63
CA ILE A 415 6.73 -24.01 10.47
C ILE A 415 7.17 -24.11 11.93
N VAL A 416 7.03 -23.00 12.66
CA VAL A 416 7.08 -22.97 14.12
C VAL A 416 5.65 -22.88 14.65
N MET A 417 5.35 -23.56 15.74
CA MET A 417 4.06 -23.54 16.44
C MET A 417 4.26 -23.03 17.86
N VAL A 418 3.65 -21.88 18.14
CA VAL A 418 3.76 -21.15 19.40
C VAL A 418 2.47 -21.32 20.21
N PRO A 419 2.52 -21.72 21.49
CA PRO A 419 1.33 -21.81 22.33
C PRO A 419 0.73 -20.42 22.58
N HIS A 420 -0.57 -20.27 22.34
CA HIS A 420 -1.32 -19.05 22.61
C HIS A 420 -2.57 -19.38 23.43
N ILE A 421 -2.59 -18.90 24.67
CA ILE A 421 -3.63 -19.18 25.66
C ILE A 421 -4.27 -17.85 26.05
N THR A 422 -5.59 -17.75 25.87
CA THR A 422 -6.41 -16.61 26.27
C THR A 422 -7.54 -17.09 27.20
N PRO A 423 -8.24 -16.19 27.91
CA PRO A 423 -9.36 -16.60 28.76
C PRO A 423 -10.52 -17.26 27.98
N THR A 424 -10.64 -16.97 26.69
CA THR A 424 -11.76 -17.44 25.85
C THR A 424 -11.42 -18.65 24.99
N TYR A 425 -10.15 -18.80 24.58
CA TYR A 425 -9.70 -19.92 23.77
C TYR A 425 -8.19 -20.18 23.90
N GLU A 426 -7.79 -21.39 23.49
CA GLU A 426 -6.41 -21.81 23.32
C GLU A 426 -6.17 -22.29 21.88
N ALA A 427 -5.00 -22.00 21.34
CA ALA A 427 -4.59 -22.44 20.01
C ALA A 427 -3.06 -22.49 19.89
N LEU A 428 -2.56 -23.13 18.83
CA LEU A 428 -1.18 -22.90 18.39
C LEU A 428 -1.19 -21.84 17.29
N VAL A 429 -0.38 -20.80 17.44
CA VAL A 429 -0.10 -19.84 16.38
C VAL A 429 1.09 -20.36 15.60
N GLU A 430 0.86 -20.70 14.34
CA GLU A 430 1.92 -21.12 13.43
C GLU A 430 2.42 -19.98 12.54
N ALA A 431 3.74 -20.00 12.28
CA ALA A 431 4.40 -19.12 11.32
C ALA A 431 5.42 -19.90 10.49
N GLU A 432 5.64 -19.47 9.24
CA GLU A 432 6.63 -20.05 8.35
C GLU A 432 8.04 -19.66 8.79
N MET A 433 8.99 -20.59 8.72
CA MET A 433 10.40 -20.34 9.03
C MET A 433 11.23 -20.28 7.74
N PRO A 434 12.30 -19.48 7.73
CA PRO A 434 13.22 -19.38 6.60
C PRO A 434 13.97 -20.70 6.41
N PHE A 435 14.24 -21.02 5.15
CA PHE A 435 15.32 -21.95 4.81
C PHE A 435 16.67 -21.24 4.79
N GLU A 436 17.77 -22.01 4.67
CA GLU A 436 19.12 -21.43 4.60
C GLU A 436 19.29 -20.50 3.39
N GLU A 437 18.58 -20.78 2.30
CA GLU A 437 18.56 -19.98 1.07
C GLU A 437 17.88 -18.61 1.25
N ASP A 438 16.99 -18.47 2.24
CA ASP A 438 16.31 -17.21 2.55
C ASP A 438 17.20 -16.27 3.40
N MET A 439 18.20 -16.82 4.09
CA MET A 439 19.04 -16.10 5.04
C MET A 439 20.10 -15.24 4.35
N ARG A 440 20.00 -13.92 4.49
CA ARG A 440 20.97 -12.95 3.95
C ARG A 440 21.97 -12.50 5.02
N ARG A 441 23.19 -13.04 4.98
CA ARG A 441 24.25 -12.77 5.96
C ARG A 441 25.08 -11.53 5.61
N TYR A 442 24.48 -10.35 5.72
CA TYR A 442 25.20 -9.09 5.59
C TYR A 442 26.06 -8.80 6.83
N LYS A 443 27.27 -8.31 6.61
CA LYS A 443 28.18 -7.88 7.68
C LYS A 443 28.12 -6.36 7.79
N PHE A 444 27.65 -5.87 8.94
CA PHE A 444 27.65 -4.45 9.26
C PHE A 444 28.73 -4.15 10.31
N PRO A 445 29.43 -3.00 10.21
CA PRO A 445 30.27 -2.53 11.29
C PRO A 445 29.44 -2.35 12.59
N PRO A 446 30.01 -2.64 13.76
CA PRO A 446 29.34 -2.35 15.02
C PRO A 446 29.09 -0.86 15.18
N LEU A 447 27.95 -0.50 15.78
CA LEU A 447 27.55 0.89 16.01
C LEU A 447 27.97 1.42 17.39
N ASP A 448 28.31 0.52 18.32
CA ASP A 448 28.72 0.80 19.70
C ASP A 448 30.23 1.01 19.86
N LYS A 449 31.02 0.59 18.85
CA LYS A 449 32.48 0.65 18.88
C LYS A 449 33.07 0.76 17.50
N LYS A 450 34.26 1.34 17.41
CA LYS A 450 35.08 1.30 16.19
C LYS A 450 36.23 0.33 16.32
N LEU A 451 36.45 -0.43 15.25
CA LEU A 451 37.59 -1.31 15.11
C LEU A 451 38.64 -0.62 14.23
N THR A 452 39.85 -0.45 14.75
CA THR A 452 40.98 -0.01 13.91
C THR A 452 41.40 -1.12 12.95
N VAL A 453 42.20 -0.79 11.93
CA VAL A 453 42.80 -1.78 11.00
C VAL A 453 43.63 -2.84 11.75
N SER A 454 44.13 -2.50 12.94
CA SER A 454 44.87 -3.38 13.86
C SER A 454 43.99 -4.17 14.84
N GLY A 455 42.66 -4.05 14.77
CA GLY A 455 41.72 -4.75 15.65
C GLY A 455 41.56 -4.15 17.06
N LYS A 456 42.15 -2.97 17.33
CA LYS A 456 41.96 -2.28 18.61
C LYS A 456 40.54 -1.69 18.66
N THR A 457 39.85 -1.94 19.77
CA THR A 457 38.50 -1.41 20.00
C THR A 457 38.61 0.02 20.53
N ILE A 458 37.93 0.95 19.87
CA ILE A 458 37.76 2.34 20.29
C ILE A 458 36.30 2.53 20.68
N THR A 459 36.07 2.94 21.92
CA THR A 459 34.74 3.22 22.48
C THR A 459 34.41 4.72 22.52
N GLU A 460 35.41 5.58 22.32
CA GLU A 460 35.24 7.04 22.26
C GLU A 460 35.67 7.55 20.88
N HIS A 461 34.70 7.99 20.08
CA HIS A 461 34.94 8.58 18.76
C HIS A 461 33.82 9.59 18.48
N LYS A 462 34.09 10.59 17.64
CA LYS A 462 33.09 11.55 17.14
C LYS A 462 31.82 10.92 16.54
N ASP A 463 31.91 9.68 16.09
CA ASP A 463 30.82 9.00 15.38
C ASP A 463 30.13 7.97 16.29
N LEU A 464 30.54 7.91 17.57
CA LEU A 464 29.92 7.12 18.62
C LEU A 464 29.16 8.10 19.53
N PRO A 465 28.01 7.69 20.10
CA PRO A 465 27.22 8.56 20.95
C PRO A 465 27.99 8.90 22.23
N ASN A 466 28.03 10.19 22.59
CA ASN A 466 28.53 10.64 23.87
C ASN A 466 27.39 10.59 24.93
N ALA A 467 27.74 10.79 26.21
CA ALA A 467 26.76 10.75 27.30
C ALA A 467 25.66 11.81 27.14
N GLU A 468 26.00 13.00 26.64
CA GLU A 468 25.07 14.09 26.39
C GLU A 468 24.01 13.72 25.32
N LEU A 469 24.46 13.17 24.19
CA LEU A 469 23.57 12.70 23.12
C LEU A 469 22.68 11.54 23.59
N THR A 470 23.25 10.63 24.37
CA THR A 470 22.49 9.48 24.91
C THR A 470 21.39 9.96 25.86
N GLN A 471 21.70 10.88 26.76
CA GLN A 471 20.71 11.45 27.68
C GLN A 471 19.65 12.28 26.93
N ALA A 472 20.06 13.15 26.01
CA ALA A 472 19.13 13.96 25.22
C ALA A 472 18.18 13.11 24.37
N MET A 473 18.65 11.96 23.86
CA MET A 473 17.79 11.00 23.17
C MET A 473 16.84 10.30 24.15
N SER A 474 17.31 9.88 25.33
CA SER A 474 16.46 9.27 26.37
C SER A 474 15.32 10.21 26.77
N ASP A 475 15.64 11.47 27.11
CA ASP A 475 14.66 12.48 27.49
C ASP A 475 13.65 12.76 26.37
N TYR A 476 14.07 12.66 25.10
CA TYR A 476 13.18 12.82 23.95
C TYR A 476 12.26 11.62 23.74
N VAL A 477 12.76 10.39 23.94
CA VAL A 477 11.95 9.15 23.87
C VAL A 477 10.88 9.16 24.96
N ASP A 478 11.26 9.46 26.21
CA ASP A 478 10.34 9.52 27.35
C ASP A 478 9.25 10.59 27.13
N ALA A 479 9.61 11.71 26.50
CA ALA A 479 8.67 12.79 26.23
C ALA A 479 7.76 12.52 25.00
N MET A 480 8.12 11.58 24.11
CA MET A 480 7.36 11.19 22.91
C MET A 480 6.64 9.85 23.09
N ASP A 481 6.45 9.40 24.33
CA ASP A 481 5.77 8.14 24.62
C ASP A 481 4.29 8.19 24.21
N LEU A 482 3.83 7.11 23.59
CA LEU A 482 2.46 6.95 23.06
C LEU A 482 1.67 5.87 23.81
N SER A 483 2.27 5.15 24.76
CA SER A 483 1.58 4.06 25.47
C SER A 483 0.49 4.54 26.43
N GLU A 484 0.56 5.79 26.90
CA GLU A 484 -0.39 6.39 27.86
C GLU A 484 -0.84 7.79 27.43
N TYR A 485 -0.70 8.12 26.14
CA TYR A 485 -0.94 9.48 25.64
C TYR A 485 -2.44 9.79 25.47
N ASP A 486 -3.23 8.81 25.05
CA ASP A 486 -4.66 9.00 24.81
C ASP A 486 -5.48 8.76 26.08
N ARG A 487 -6.77 9.09 26.07
CA ARG A 487 -7.68 8.82 27.19
C ARG A 487 -8.93 8.09 26.72
N ASP A 488 -9.38 7.13 27.51
CA ASP A 488 -10.66 6.47 27.26
C ASP A 488 -11.86 7.31 27.74
N GLU A 489 -13.07 6.77 27.57
CA GLU A 489 -14.34 7.40 27.98
C GLU A 489 -14.43 7.63 29.50
N GLU A 490 -13.68 6.85 30.29
CA GLU A 490 -13.59 6.99 31.75
C GLU A 490 -12.49 7.98 32.18
N GLY A 491 -11.69 8.46 31.22
CA GLY A 491 -10.63 9.45 31.41
C GLY A 491 -9.27 8.85 31.80
N GLU A 492 -9.14 7.52 31.76
CA GLU A 492 -7.91 6.80 32.10
C GLU A 492 -6.91 6.81 30.93
N PRO A 493 -5.59 6.88 31.20
CA PRO A 493 -4.57 6.88 30.16
C PRO A 493 -4.55 5.56 29.37
N VAL A 494 -4.58 5.64 28.04
CA VAL A 494 -4.54 4.48 27.14
C VAL A 494 -3.57 4.70 25.98
N GLU A 495 -3.18 3.59 25.35
CA GLU A 495 -2.31 3.59 24.17
C GLU A 495 -2.96 4.35 23.01
N TYR A 496 -2.22 5.32 22.45
CA TYR A 496 -2.72 6.20 21.38
C TYR A 496 -2.96 5.47 20.05
N ALA A 497 -2.16 4.47 19.74
CA ALA A 497 -2.13 3.81 18.43
C ALA A 497 -2.27 2.29 18.55
N LYS A 498 -3.36 1.84 19.18
CA LYS A 498 -3.71 0.42 19.26
C LYS A 498 -3.79 -0.17 17.85
N ILE A 499 -3.22 -1.36 17.67
CA ILE A 499 -3.18 -2.05 16.37
C ILE A 499 -4.60 -2.33 15.84
N GLU A 500 -5.53 -2.62 16.75
CA GLU A 500 -6.94 -2.92 16.43
C GLU A 500 -7.68 -1.68 15.87
N ASP A 501 -7.26 -0.49 16.26
CA ASP A 501 -7.81 0.80 15.81
C ASP A 501 -7.06 1.38 14.59
N SER A 502 -6.07 0.65 14.07
CA SER A 502 -5.27 1.06 12.92
C SER A 502 -5.84 0.53 11.61
N TYR A 503 -6.48 1.43 10.86
CA TYR A 503 -7.11 1.10 9.58
C TYR A 503 -6.17 1.32 8.39
N SER A 504 -6.26 0.46 7.37
CA SER A 504 -5.52 0.66 6.11
C SER A 504 -6.07 1.87 5.33
N PRO A 505 -5.32 2.98 5.19
CA PRO A 505 -5.85 4.18 4.54
C PRO A 505 -6.20 3.91 3.08
N LEU A 506 -5.38 3.14 2.37
CA LEU A 506 -5.57 2.83 0.95
C LEU A 506 -6.93 2.14 0.69
N LEU A 507 -7.25 1.10 1.47
CA LEU A 507 -8.47 0.33 1.31
C LEU A 507 -9.71 1.21 1.55
N HIS A 508 -9.74 1.88 2.70
CA HIS A 508 -10.92 2.63 3.13
C HIS A 508 -11.09 3.92 2.33
N ARG A 509 -10.01 4.59 1.95
CA ARG A 509 -10.05 5.78 1.08
C ARG A 509 -10.58 5.45 -0.30
N VAL A 510 -10.11 4.37 -0.93
CA VAL A 510 -10.61 3.94 -2.24
C VAL A 510 -12.11 3.62 -2.17
N ASN A 511 -12.54 2.86 -1.16
CA ASN A 511 -13.95 2.54 -0.96
C ASN A 511 -14.82 3.77 -0.66
N GLN A 512 -14.31 4.75 0.09
CA GLN A 512 -14.99 6.03 0.33
C GLN A 512 -15.18 6.79 -1.00
N ILE A 513 -14.15 6.89 -1.83
CA ILE A 513 -14.23 7.59 -3.12
C ILE A 513 -15.19 6.87 -4.08
N ILE A 514 -15.21 5.54 -4.10
CA ILE A 514 -16.16 4.76 -4.90
C ILE A 514 -17.61 5.07 -4.48
N ARG A 515 -17.89 5.08 -3.17
CA ARG A 515 -19.21 5.44 -2.62
C ARG A 515 -19.58 6.88 -2.97
N TRP A 516 -18.66 7.82 -2.81
CA TRP A 516 -18.85 9.22 -3.18
C TRP A 516 -19.19 9.38 -4.65
N ARG A 517 -18.46 8.73 -5.56
CA ARG A 517 -18.72 8.78 -7.01
C ARG A 517 -19.99 8.01 -7.42
N ALA A 518 -20.46 7.07 -6.61
CA ALA A 518 -21.73 6.39 -6.85
C ALA A 518 -22.93 7.33 -6.63
N THR A 519 -22.84 8.23 -5.65
CA THR A 519 -23.88 9.21 -5.32
C THR A 519 -23.67 10.55 -6.02
N HIS A 520 -22.44 10.90 -6.39
CA HIS A 520 -22.10 12.13 -7.10
C HIS A 520 -21.57 11.78 -8.49
N SER A 521 -22.50 11.69 -9.44
CA SER A 521 -22.19 11.31 -10.82
C SER A 521 -21.44 12.39 -11.61
N ASP A 522 -21.43 13.64 -11.13
CA ASP A 522 -20.71 14.73 -11.79
C ASP A 522 -19.18 14.57 -11.58
N PRO A 523 -18.40 14.33 -12.66
CA PRO A 523 -16.96 14.15 -12.56
C PRO A 523 -16.21 15.44 -12.22
N THR A 524 -16.84 16.61 -12.35
CA THR A 524 -16.23 17.91 -12.05
C THR A 524 -16.22 18.24 -10.56
N LEU A 525 -17.04 17.54 -9.77
CA LEU A 525 -17.07 17.73 -8.33
C LEU A 525 -15.73 17.28 -7.69
N PRO A 526 -15.16 18.10 -6.79
CA PRO A 526 -13.95 17.73 -6.08
C PRO A 526 -14.16 16.43 -5.30
N LEU A 527 -13.06 15.71 -5.08
CA LEU A 527 -13.08 14.56 -4.19
C LEU A 527 -13.15 15.07 -2.73
N PRO A 528 -13.92 14.41 -1.86
CA PRO A 528 -13.98 14.78 -0.45
C PRO A 528 -12.62 14.51 0.20
N ASP A 529 -12.28 15.22 1.27
CA ASP A 529 -11.05 14.97 2.01
C ASP A 529 -11.06 13.59 2.71
N PRO A 530 -9.88 13.01 3.00
CA PRO A 530 -9.81 11.76 3.75
C PRO A 530 -10.32 11.97 5.18
N PRO A 531 -11.13 11.03 5.73
CA PRO A 531 -11.55 11.06 7.12
C PRO A 531 -10.36 11.13 8.06
N GLN A 532 -10.47 11.94 9.11
CA GLN A 532 -9.37 12.19 10.05
C GLN A 532 -8.84 10.91 10.68
N ILE A 533 -9.71 9.92 10.94
CA ILE A 533 -9.33 8.62 11.50
C ILE A 533 -8.34 7.84 10.62
N LEU A 534 -8.40 8.00 9.29
CA LEU A 534 -7.46 7.36 8.36
C LEU A 534 -6.09 8.07 8.34
N THR A 535 -6.07 9.36 8.64
CA THR A 535 -4.85 10.17 8.67
C THR A 535 -4.29 10.38 10.07
N ARG A 536 -5.01 9.97 11.12
CA ARG A 536 -4.67 10.16 12.53
C ARG A 536 -3.24 9.74 12.85
N PHE A 537 -2.81 8.59 12.33
CA PHE A 537 -1.47 8.04 12.58
C PHE A 537 -0.42 8.41 11.51
N SER A 538 -0.77 9.28 10.55
CA SER A 538 0.18 9.72 9.52
C SER A 538 1.17 10.77 10.03
N ALA A 539 0.83 11.44 11.12
CA ALA A 539 1.68 12.41 11.81
C ALA A 539 1.53 12.25 13.33
N PRO A 540 2.56 12.57 14.12
CA PRO A 540 2.43 12.62 15.58
C PRO A 540 1.41 13.69 16.01
N PRO A 541 0.79 13.53 17.20
CA PRO A 541 -0.11 14.54 17.77
C PRO A 541 0.55 15.92 17.87
N ALA A 542 -0.16 16.96 17.43
CA ALA A 542 0.38 18.32 17.41
C ALA A 542 0.73 18.84 18.83
N ASP A 543 -0.09 18.50 19.82
CA ASP A 543 0.11 18.90 21.21
C ASP A 543 1.37 18.26 21.80
N LEU A 544 1.62 16.98 21.47
CA LEU A 544 2.84 16.28 21.87
C LEU A 544 4.08 16.90 21.23
N LEU A 545 4.01 17.29 19.95
CA LEU A 545 5.11 17.98 19.28
C LEU A 545 5.44 19.34 19.92
N GLN A 546 4.43 20.08 20.35
CA GLN A 546 4.63 21.35 21.05
C GLN A 546 5.27 21.13 22.43
N GLN A 547 4.85 20.10 23.16
CA GLN A 547 5.42 19.78 24.47
C GLN A 547 6.89 19.31 24.39
N THR A 548 7.26 18.63 23.30
CA THR A 548 8.57 18.01 23.11
C THR A 548 9.58 18.89 22.36
N GLU A 549 9.19 20.11 21.96
CA GLU A 549 10.04 21.03 21.20
C GLU A 549 11.38 21.33 21.91
N LYS A 550 11.36 21.43 23.24
CA LYS A 550 12.57 21.69 24.05
C LYS A 550 13.56 20.53 24.00
N GLN A 551 13.06 19.31 24.17
CA GLN A 551 13.84 18.07 24.13
C GLN A 551 14.41 17.86 22.73
N LEU A 552 13.59 18.07 21.69
CA LEU A 552 14.02 17.99 20.30
C LEU A 552 15.13 19.01 19.98
N ALA A 553 15.01 20.25 20.46
CA ALA A 553 16.04 21.28 20.29
C ALA A 553 17.36 20.92 21.01
N ALA A 554 17.28 20.33 22.21
CA ALA A 554 18.44 19.83 22.93
C ALA A 554 19.11 18.66 22.19
N LEU A 555 18.32 17.70 21.72
CA LEU A 555 18.79 16.57 20.92
C LEU A 555 19.45 17.02 19.62
N SER A 556 18.83 17.94 18.88
CA SER A 556 19.40 18.49 17.64
C SER A 556 20.73 19.19 17.87
N ARG A 557 20.90 19.84 19.04
CA ARG A 557 22.17 20.50 19.42
C ARG A 557 23.24 19.47 19.77
N ALA A 558 22.90 18.47 20.58
CA ALA A 558 23.83 17.41 20.99
C ALA A 558 24.27 16.54 19.80
N ALA A 559 23.39 16.30 18.84
CA ALA A 559 23.65 15.47 17.67
C ALA A 559 24.47 16.17 16.55
N ASP A 560 24.59 17.51 16.57
CA ASP A 560 25.29 18.30 15.54
C ASP A 560 24.89 17.90 14.09
N VAL A 561 23.59 17.65 13.87
CA VAL A 561 23.09 17.15 12.58
C VAL A 561 23.25 18.21 11.51
N LYS A 562 24.00 17.89 10.44
CA LYS A 562 24.26 18.78 9.30
C LYS A 562 23.63 18.22 8.05
N LYS A 563 22.95 19.08 7.29
CA LYS A 563 22.41 18.72 5.98
C LYS A 563 23.57 18.48 5.02
N VAL A 564 23.72 17.24 4.57
CA VAL A 564 24.69 16.90 3.52
C VAL A 564 24.12 17.39 2.18
N PRO A 565 24.81 18.27 1.43
CA PRO A 565 24.34 18.65 0.10
C PRO A 565 24.30 17.40 -0.78
N PRO A 566 23.29 17.28 -1.66
CA PRO A 566 23.19 16.13 -2.55
C PRO A 566 24.49 16.00 -3.36
N LYS A 567 25.03 14.78 -3.47
CA LYS A 567 26.18 14.50 -4.33
C LYS A 567 25.79 14.79 -5.78
N THR A 568 26.06 16.01 -6.25
CA THR A 568 25.94 16.36 -7.66
C THR A 568 26.95 15.52 -8.44
N LYS A 569 26.44 14.69 -9.37
CA LYS A 569 27.29 14.04 -10.38
C LYS A 569 27.79 15.15 -11.32
N GLY A 570 29.10 15.37 -11.36
CA GLY A 570 29.75 16.34 -12.24
C GLY A 570 30.23 17.61 -11.52
N ARG A 571 31.49 17.98 -11.76
CA ARG A 571 32.02 19.34 -11.52
C ARG A 571 31.56 20.22 -12.69
N GLY A 572 30.26 20.40 -12.86
CA GLY A 572 29.75 21.43 -13.77
C GLY A 572 30.30 22.80 -13.35
N LYS A 573 30.50 23.71 -14.30
CA LYS A 573 30.98 25.10 -14.12
C LYS A 573 30.35 25.76 -12.88
N ARG A 574 31.02 25.65 -11.74
CA ARG A 574 30.71 26.40 -10.51
C ARG A 574 31.88 27.34 -10.29
N ASP A 575 31.56 28.62 -10.18
CA ASP A 575 32.50 29.63 -9.70
C ASP A 575 33.25 29.10 -8.48
N ARG A 576 34.56 29.36 -8.40
CA ARG A 576 35.42 29.07 -7.24
C ARG A 576 34.84 29.52 -5.89
N ALA A 577 33.86 30.44 -5.89
CA ALA A 577 33.10 30.86 -4.72
C ALA A 577 32.26 29.74 -4.08
N ASP A 578 31.91 28.70 -4.84
CA ASP A 578 31.05 27.57 -4.44
C ASP A 578 31.81 26.25 -4.24
N ARG A 579 33.16 26.27 -4.25
CA ARG A 579 33.93 25.11 -3.79
C ARG A 579 33.71 24.96 -2.28
N ASP A 580 33.08 23.85 -1.91
CA ASP A 580 32.74 23.46 -0.55
C ASP A 580 33.89 23.79 0.42
N LYS A 581 33.64 24.77 1.30
CA LYS A 581 34.44 24.94 2.51
C LYS A 581 34.47 23.59 3.22
N PRO A 582 35.64 23.06 3.60
CA PRO A 582 35.67 21.79 4.34
C PRO A 582 34.82 21.94 5.60
N LEU A 583 34.04 20.89 5.94
CA LEU A 583 33.12 20.89 7.10
C LEU A 583 33.79 21.27 8.44
N SER A 584 35.12 21.28 8.50
CA SER A 584 35.95 21.73 9.62
C SER A 584 36.06 23.26 9.76
N GLY A 585 35.57 24.05 8.80
CA GLY A 585 35.70 25.52 8.81
C GLY A 585 37.13 26.03 8.60
N LEU A 586 38.09 25.15 8.29
CA LEU A 586 39.49 25.52 8.07
C LEU A 586 39.76 25.62 6.56
N ASP A 587 39.83 26.84 6.05
CA ASP A 587 40.18 27.09 4.65
C ASP A 587 41.70 26.97 4.45
N ILE A 588 42.14 25.76 4.11
CA ILE A 588 43.54 25.42 3.84
C ILE A 588 44.04 26.20 2.60
N ASP A 589 43.15 26.53 1.67
CA ASP A 589 43.48 27.22 0.42
C ASP A 589 43.75 28.72 0.64
N ALA A 590 43.08 29.35 1.61
CA ALA A 590 43.38 30.73 2.03
C ALA A 590 44.74 30.88 2.74
N LEU A 591 45.22 29.82 3.40
CA LEU A 591 46.50 29.80 4.14
C LEU A 591 47.73 29.63 3.24
N LEU A 592 47.57 29.02 2.06
CA LEU A 592 48.68 28.63 1.19
C LEU A 592 48.95 29.55 0.00
N GLY A 593 48.09 30.56 -0.25
CA GLY A 593 48.34 31.61 -1.24
C GLY A 593 48.69 31.10 -2.64
N ASN A 594 47.75 30.48 -3.36
CA ASN A 594 48.06 29.90 -4.67
C ASN A 594 48.12 30.95 -5.80
N PRO A 595 49.10 30.85 -6.72
CA PRO A 595 49.17 31.66 -7.94
C PRO A 595 48.09 31.26 -8.96
N LYS A 596 47.57 32.23 -9.71
CA LYS A 596 46.54 32.02 -10.76
C LYS A 596 47.00 31.16 -11.96
N ARG A 597 48.31 30.90 -12.09
CA ARG A 597 48.90 30.07 -13.16
C ARG A 597 49.97 29.17 -12.55
N VAL A 598 49.79 27.85 -12.69
CA VAL A 598 50.75 26.84 -12.23
C VAL A 598 51.44 26.26 -13.47
N LYS A 599 52.78 26.32 -13.50
CA LYS A 599 53.56 25.70 -14.60
C LYS A 599 53.60 24.19 -14.42
N ILE A 600 53.39 23.45 -15.50
CA ILE A 600 53.49 22.00 -15.50
C ILE A 600 54.96 21.58 -15.40
N ASP A 601 55.26 20.75 -14.41
CA ASP A 601 56.62 20.24 -14.16
C ASP A 601 56.82 18.88 -14.86
N PRO A 602 57.82 18.74 -15.75
CA PRO A 602 58.13 17.46 -16.43
C PRO A 602 58.47 16.31 -15.48
N SER A 603 59.02 16.61 -14.30
CA SER A 603 59.37 15.62 -13.28
C SER A 603 58.14 15.13 -12.50
N ASN A 604 57.08 15.96 -12.40
CA ASN A 604 55.86 15.68 -11.66
C ASN A 604 54.60 16.01 -12.48
N LEU A 605 54.48 15.40 -13.66
CA LEU A 605 53.53 15.76 -14.71
C LEU A 605 52.05 15.68 -14.28
N VAL A 606 51.65 14.57 -13.64
CA VAL A 606 50.24 14.32 -13.27
C VAL A 606 49.77 15.23 -12.12
N PRO A 607 50.49 15.32 -10.98
CA PRO A 607 50.10 16.23 -9.90
C PRO A 607 50.16 17.71 -10.29
N SER A 608 51.16 18.14 -11.06
CA SER A 608 51.25 19.54 -11.49
C SER A 608 50.13 19.93 -12.47
N PHE A 609 49.71 19.01 -13.35
CA PHE A 609 48.55 19.22 -14.22
C PHE A 609 47.23 19.33 -13.42
N LYS A 610 46.99 18.41 -12.48
CA LYS A 610 45.81 18.50 -11.59
C LYS A 610 45.81 19.79 -10.78
N GLN A 611 46.97 20.24 -10.31
CA GLN A 611 47.10 21.51 -9.59
C GLN A 611 46.83 22.71 -10.49
N ALA A 612 47.27 22.67 -11.76
CA ALA A 612 47.02 23.73 -12.74
C ALA A 612 45.53 23.84 -13.08
N LEU A 613 44.85 22.72 -13.35
CA LEU A 613 43.40 22.70 -13.57
C LEU A 613 42.61 23.08 -12.32
N ALA A 614 43.11 22.76 -11.12
CA ALA A 614 42.47 23.16 -9.88
C ALA A 614 42.69 24.64 -9.51
N ALA A 615 43.62 25.35 -10.17
CA ALA A 615 43.99 26.72 -9.83
C ALA A 615 43.15 27.80 -10.53
N THR A 616 42.48 27.45 -11.63
CA THR A 616 41.77 28.39 -12.51
C THR A 616 40.58 27.73 -13.20
N ASP A 617 39.50 28.48 -13.39
CA ASP A 617 38.32 28.10 -14.18
C ASP A 617 38.29 28.80 -15.56
N ASP A 618 39.35 29.57 -15.86
CA ASP A 618 39.51 30.25 -17.14
C ASP A 618 39.85 29.26 -18.26
N LEU A 619 39.03 29.24 -19.31
CA LEU A 619 39.14 28.33 -20.45
C LEU A 619 40.49 28.48 -21.16
N GLU A 620 41.02 29.70 -21.28
CA GLU A 620 42.34 29.94 -21.87
C GLU A 620 43.45 29.28 -21.04
N ALA A 621 43.37 29.34 -19.71
CA ALA A 621 44.35 28.75 -18.83
C ALA A 621 44.23 27.21 -18.73
N ILE A 622 43.02 26.66 -18.86
CA ILE A 622 42.77 25.21 -18.99
C ILE A 622 43.36 24.70 -20.31
N GLN A 623 43.18 25.44 -21.41
CA GLN A 623 43.79 25.14 -22.71
C GLN A 623 45.33 25.21 -22.63
N GLU A 624 45.90 26.26 -22.03
CA GLU A 624 47.35 26.37 -21.81
C GLU A 624 47.92 25.17 -21.03
N ALA A 625 47.22 24.71 -19.99
CA ALA A 625 47.61 23.53 -19.21
C ALA A 625 47.48 22.23 -20.02
N ALA A 626 46.38 22.07 -20.76
CA ALA A 626 46.16 20.92 -21.64
C ALA A 626 47.24 20.83 -22.72
N ASP A 627 47.60 21.96 -23.35
CA ASP A 627 48.64 22.04 -24.37
C ASP A 627 50.04 21.76 -23.81
N ALA A 628 50.33 22.25 -22.61
CA ALA A 628 51.57 21.95 -21.92
C ALA A 628 51.68 20.46 -21.56
N MET A 629 50.60 19.82 -21.11
CA MET A 629 50.56 18.37 -20.86
C MET A 629 50.70 17.57 -22.16
N ALA A 630 50.01 18.00 -23.23
CA ALA A 630 50.12 17.42 -24.57
C ALA A 630 51.55 17.46 -25.12
N SER A 631 52.25 18.59 -24.95
CA SER A 631 53.65 18.74 -25.34
C SER A 631 54.58 17.80 -24.57
N GLN A 632 54.34 17.62 -23.27
CA GLN A 632 55.09 16.65 -22.47
C GLN A 632 54.80 15.20 -22.88
N ILE A 633 53.54 14.85 -23.18
CA ILE A 633 53.17 13.54 -23.71
C ILE A 633 53.90 13.28 -25.04
N ARG A 634 53.89 14.24 -25.98
CA ARG A 634 54.64 14.15 -27.25
C ARG A 634 56.14 13.97 -27.01
N THR A 635 56.71 14.67 -26.03
CA THR A 635 58.13 14.57 -25.67
C THR A 635 58.46 13.19 -25.07
N LEU A 636 57.61 12.66 -24.19
CA LEU A 636 57.76 11.32 -23.62
C LEU A 636 57.72 10.24 -24.70
N VAL A 637 56.80 10.37 -25.67
CA VAL A 637 56.70 9.43 -26.79
C VAL A 637 57.92 9.53 -27.73
N ARG A 638 58.36 10.75 -28.06
CA ARG A 638 59.49 10.98 -28.97
C ARG A 638 60.83 10.56 -28.39
N SER A 639 61.07 10.84 -27.12
CA SER A 639 62.32 10.52 -26.42
C SER A 639 62.40 9.08 -25.91
N SER A 640 61.30 8.31 -26.02
CA SER A 640 61.27 6.91 -25.61
C SER A 640 62.19 6.06 -26.49
N VAL A 641 63.22 5.47 -25.87
CA VAL A 641 64.00 4.38 -26.45
C VAL A 641 63.24 3.08 -26.10
N GLY A 642 62.65 2.44 -27.11
CA GLY A 642 61.68 1.35 -26.92
C GLY A 642 60.39 1.82 -26.21
N ASP A 643 59.85 0.97 -25.32
CA ASP A 643 58.59 1.22 -24.58
C ASP A 643 58.76 1.91 -23.21
N SER A 644 59.98 2.30 -22.86
CA SER A 644 60.35 2.72 -21.50
C SER A 644 59.53 3.90 -20.95
N ALA A 645 59.08 4.83 -21.82
CA ALA A 645 58.29 5.99 -21.40
C ALA A 645 56.78 5.88 -21.71
N TYR A 646 56.32 4.81 -22.39
CA TYR A 646 54.91 4.67 -22.80
C TYR A 646 53.96 4.51 -21.62
N GLY A 647 54.39 3.87 -20.52
CA GLY A 647 53.58 3.78 -19.31
C GLY A 647 53.22 5.15 -18.72
N ARG A 648 54.21 6.04 -18.58
CA ARG A 648 53.99 7.41 -18.09
C ARG A 648 53.15 8.24 -19.07
N ALA A 649 53.32 8.06 -20.37
CA ALA A 649 52.52 8.76 -21.37
C ALA A 649 51.04 8.30 -21.35
N LEU A 650 50.77 7.00 -21.14
CA LEU A 650 49.40 6.48 -21.01
C LEU A 650 48.71 6.95 -19.74
N GLU A 651 49.44 7.02 -18.63
CA GLU A 651 48.92 7.58 -17.38
C GLU A 651 48.57 9.06 -17.54
N ALA A 652 49.46 9.84 -18.18
CA ALA A 652 49.22 11.23 -18.50
C ALA A 652 47.99 11.40 -19.42
N LEU A 653 47.84 10.57 -20.46
CA LEU A 653 46.67 10.55 -21.34
C LEU A 653 45.38 10.24 -20.59
N ARG A 654 45.40 9.24 -19.70
CA ARG A 654 44.24 8.88 -18.87
C ARG A 654 43.81 10.06 -18.01
N VAL A 655 44.75 10.67 -17.29
CA VAL A 655 44.46 11.78 -16.38
C VAL A 655 43.94 12.98 -17.15
N MET A 656 44.57 13.34 -18.27
CA MET A 656 44.11 14.44 -19.12
C MET A 656 42.68 14.22 -19.62
N ARG A 657 42.35 13.00 -20.07
CA ARG A 657 41.00 12.65 -20.50
C ARG A 657 39.99 12.76 -19.38
N ASP A 658 40.28 12.14 -18.24
CA ASP A 658 39.34 12.06 -17.11
C ASP A 658 39.06 13.46 -16.56
N GLU A 659 40.09 14.31 -16.36
CA GLU A 659 39.93 15.67 -15.85
C GLU A 659 39.19 16.60 -16.84
N LEU A 660 39.48 16.53 -18.15
CA LEU A 660 38.77 17.32 -19.16
C LEU A 660 37.31 16.84 -19.37
N THR A 661 37.05 15.54 -19.17
CA THR A 661 35.68 15.01 -19.14
C THR A 661 34.93 15.54 -17.92
N GLU A 662 35.58 15.60 -16.75
CA GLU A 662 35.00 16.12 -15.51
C GLU A 662 34.72 17.63 -15.56
N LEU A 663 35.53 18.40 -16.28
CA LEU A 663 35.36 19.84 -16.51
C LEU A 663 34.35 20.18 -17.63
N GLU A 664 33.73 19.17 -18.27
CA GLU A 664 32.81 19.33 -19.41
C GLU A 664 33.44 20.04 -20.61
N GLU A 665 34.76 19.90 -20.82
CA GLU A 665 35.49 20.46 -21.97
C GLU A 665 36.02 19.33 -22.89
N PRO A 666 35.14 18.51 -23.49
CA PRO A 666 35.52 17.34 -24.28
C PRO A 666 36.19 17.71 -25.62
N GLU A 667 35.96 18.92 -26.13
CA GLU A 667 36.56 19.39 -27.39
C GLU A 667 38.09 19.49 -27.32
N ILE A 668 38.62 19.99 -26.20
CA ILE A 668 40.07 20.14 -25.96
C ILE A 668 40.75 18.76 -26.08
N TRP A 669 40.17 17.74 -25.43
CA TRP A 669 40.66 16.37 -25.51
C TRP A 669 40.51 15.78 -26.92
N ASN A 670 39.33 15.91 -27.52
CA ASN A 670 39.01 15.30 -28.81
C ASN A 670 39.89 15.85 -29.93
N ASN A 671 40.21 17.14 -29.92
CA ASN A 671 41.12 17.76 -30.87
C ASN A 671 42.55 17.22 -30.69
N PHE A 672 43.06 17.22 -29.46
CA PHE A 672 44.39 16.69 -29.15
C PHE A 672 44.55 15.21 -29.53
N VAL A 673 43.59 14.35 -29.21
CA VAL A 673 43.68 12.92 -29.51
C VAL A 673 43.61 12.62 -31.00
N ARG A 674 42.86 13.40 -31.80
CA ARG A 674 42.87 13.30 -33.27
C ARG A 674 44.25 13.65 -33.83
N GLU A 675 44.85 14.73 -33.35
CA GLU A 675 46.21 15.13 -33.74
C GLU A 675 47.25 14.07 -33.35
N LEU A 676 47.20 13.58 -32.11
CA LEU A 676 48.11 12.58 -31.60
C LEU A 676 48.04 11.27 -32.41
N LYS A 677 46.83 10.83 -32.82
CA LYS A 677 46.67 9.68 -33.72
C LYS A 677 47.39 9.90 -35.05
N SER A 678 47.25 11.09 -35.66
CA SER A 678 47.93 11.40 -36.91
C SER A 678 49.46 11.44 -36.75
N GLU A 679 49.96 12.04 -35.67
CA GLU A 679 51.40 12.15 -35.38
C GLU A 679 52.06 10.80 -35.11
N LEU A 680 51.35 9.87 -34.46
CA LEU A 680 51.82 8.51 -34.18
C LEU A 680 51.87 7.63 -35.44
N LEU A 681 50.90 7.78 -36.34
CA LEU A 681 50.79 6.97 -37.56
C LEU A 681 51.65 7.51 -38.71
N ASP A 682 51.83 8.83 -38.82
CA ASP A 682 52.66 9.50 -39.83
C ASP A 682 54.17 9.47 -39.49
N GLY A 683 54.54 8.95 -38.32
CA GLY A 683 55.94 8.86 -37.88
C GLY A 683 56.59 10.18 -37.48
N LYS A 684 55.81 11.24 -37.23
CA LYS A 684 56.27 12.59 -36.87
C LYS A 684 56.94 12.67 -35.49
N LEU A 685 56.72 11.66 -34.63
CA LEU A 685 57.28 11.55 -33.27
C LEU A 685 58.53 10.65 -33.20
N GLY A 686 59.41 10.73 -34.21
CA GLY A 686 60.73 10.10 -34.19
C GLY A 686 60.77 8.63 -34.60
N GLY A 687 59.95 8.23 -35.59
CA GLY A 687 59.93 6.87 -36.17
C GLY A 687 58.54 6.23 -36.15
N ASP A 688 58.45 4.94 -36.50
CA ASP A 688 57.21 4.19 -36.42
C ASP A 688 56.82 3.95 -34.95
N ARG A 689 55.77 4.63 -34.48
CA ARG A 689 55.27 4.58 -33.10
C ARG A 689 53.91 3.88 -33.01
N ARG A 690 53.58 3.00 -33.97
CA ARG A 690 52.34 2.20 -33.99
C ARG A 690 52.09 1.40 -32.72
N GLU A 691 53.14 0.98 -32.03
CA GLU A 691 53.03 0.28 -30.74
C GLU A 691 52.38 1.14 -29.65
N MET A 692 52.69 2.44 -29.59
CA MET A 692 52.03 3.37 -28.66
C MET A 692 50.55 3.51 -29.01
N TRP A 693 50.20 3.59 -30.31
CA TRP A 693 48.80 3.63 -30.75
C TRP A 693 48.04 2.34 -30.38
N TRP A 694 48.68 1.18 -30.51
CA TRP A 694 48.09 -0.09 -30.09
C TRP A 694 47.78 -0.12 -28.59
N ARG A 695 48.66 0.44 -27.75
CA ARG A 695 48.41 0.57 -26.31
C ARG A 695 47.29 1.57 -25.98
N VAL A 696 47.20 2.68 -26.70
CA VAL A 696 46.08 3.65 -26.58
C VAL A 696 44.75 2.99 -26.94
N ARG A 697 44.71 2.16 -28.00
CA ARG A 697 43.54 1.36 -28.39
C ARG A 697 43.19 0.30 -27.34
N GLY A 698 44.17 -0.43 -26.83
CA GLY A 698 43.98 -1.44 -25.78
C GLY A 698 43.41 -0.85 -24.48
N SER A 699 43.87 0.35 -24.11
CA SER A 699 43.37 1.10 -22.95
C SER A 699 42.08 1.88 -23.22
N LYS A 700 41.54 1.83 -24.46
CA LYS A 700 40.32 2.52 -24.90
C LYS A 700 40.34 4.04 -24.69
N TYR A 701 41.49 4.70 -24.85
CA TYR A 701 41.66 6.16 -24.75
C TYR A 701 41.34 6.89 -26.06
N GLY A 702 40.13 6.66 -26.58
CA GLY A 702 39.62 7.32 -27.79
C GLY A 702 38.90 8.64 -27.49
N LEU A 703 38.08 9.09 -28.45
CA LEU A 703 37.23 10.27 -28.30
C LEU A 703 36.31 10.15 -27.06
N ILE A 704 35.98 11.29 -26.46
CA ILE A 704 34.87 11.43 -25.52
C ILE A 704 33.61 11.60 -26.36
N ASP A 705 32.62 10.72 -26.15
CA ASP A 705 31.33 10.73 -26.83
C ASP A 705 30.25 11.41 -25.99
N ARG A 706 29.10 11.67 -26.62
CA ARG A 706 27.94 12.29 -25.96
C ARG A 706 27.37 11.49 -24.78
N LYS A 707 27.61 10.17 -24.76
CA LYS A 707 27.21 9.26 -23.67
C LYS A 707 28.05 9.47 -22.41
N ARG A 708 29.34 9.79 -22.58
CA ARG A 708 30.27 10.03 -21.48
C ARG A 708 30.30 11.47 -21.02
N CYS A 709 30.11 12.44 -21.91
CA CYS A 709 29.94 13.86 -21.58
C CYS A 709 28.90 14.49 -22.51
N PHE A 710 27.82 15.04 -21.95
CA PHE A 710 26.72 15.61 -22.75
C PHE A 710 27.16 16.81 -23.59
N ALA A 711 28.20 17.54 -23.16
CA ALA A 711 28.80 18.67 -23.88
C ALA A 711 29.61 18.26 -25.11
N SER A 712 29.72 16.95 -25.43
CA SER A 712 30.45 16.49 -26.60
C SER A 712 29.56 16.39 -27.84
N ASP A 713 30.05 16.92 -28.96
CA ASP A 713 29.43 16.81 -30.28
C ASP A 713 29.71 15.46 -30.99
N VAL A 714 30.54 14.59 -30.40
CA VAL A 714 30.93 13.30 -30.99
C VAL A 714 29.89 12.23 -30.69
N MET A 715 29.38 11.59 -31.74
CA MET A 715 28.42 10.46 -31.62
C MET A 715 29.14 9.14 -31.31
N GLU A 716 28.43 8.18 -30.69
CA GLU A 716 28.99 6.87 -30.31
C GLU A 716 29.57 6.12 -31.52
N GLU A 717 28.93 6.24 -32.69
CA GLU A 717 29.41 5.66 -33.95
C GLU A 717 30.76 6.24 -34.40
N GLU A 718 30.93 7.56 -34.29
CA GLU A 718 32.19 8.25 -34.63
C GLU A 718 33.32 7.85 -33.67
N ALA A 719 33.02 7.73 -32.37
CA ALA A 719 33.97 7.28 -31.36
C ALA A 719 34.42 5.82 -31.57
N VAL A 720 33.53 4.94 -32.04
CA VAL A 720 33.86 3.56 -32.41
C VAL A 720 34.68 3.52 -33.69
N GLN A 721 34.35 4.33 -34.71
CA GLN A 721 35.11 4.44 -35.94
C GLN A 721 36.53 4.98 -35.70
N PHE A 722 36.72 5.86 -34.71
CA PHE A 722 38.02 6.43 -34.38
C PHE A 722 39.09 5.38 -34.00
N PHE A 723 38.71 4.20 -33.51
CA PHE A 723 39.67 3.13 -33.20
C PHE A 723 40.06 2.25 -34.40
N LYS A 724 39.35 2.38 -35.52
CA LYS A 724 39.75 1.80 -36.80
C LYS A 724 40.90 2.61 -37.39
#